data_AF-A0A6A1V272-F1
#
_entry.id   AF-A0A6A1V272-F1
#
_cell.length_a   1.000
_cell.length_b   1.000
_cell.length_c   1.000
_cell.angle_alpha   90.00
_cell.angle_beta   90.00
_cell.angle_gamma   90.00
#
_symmetry.space_group_name_H-M   'P 1'
#
loop_
_entity.id
_entity.type
_entity.pdbx_description
1 polymer ?
#
loop_
_entity_poly.entity_id
_entity_poly.type
_entity_poly.pdbx_seq_one_letter_code
_entity_poly.pdbx_strand_id
1 'polypeptide(L)'
;MSLSPCAWLFMDILLLLSLVLKVSAAAHPIPLNGTCHDTCGTIPIKFPFGSGFGCGHPDFARYIKCSSGTLQFSTGTGVYTISTIDYPSSTVIVTDPFMSTCSSMQNSGSFSLDKASPFTITEDDIFVLLGCSTTSPVFDLNEDLCVSGSGSRICRGLYSCKGVTGIGLPQNAPISTCCVYDSPSSVGSGYALDLPKLQCSSYTSIYGFGDDAGDPTKWEFGISLEYNDSYYTDTCKDCEASGGLCGFAGLDQSFACICRNGLNTSNNCLGRGYAWSGSGGQKLEIRMILGARRPPNGLLKKLLSYSWCERQRDTVRKDSSCSPQGKLNLRNSGSFSLDKASPFTITEDDIFVLLGCSTTSPVFDLNEDLCVSGSGSRICRGLYSCKGVTGIGLPQNAPISTCCVYDSPSSVGSGYALDLPKLQCSSYTSIYGFGDDAGDPTKWEFGISLEYNDSYYTDTCKDCEASGGLCGFAGLDQSFACICRNGLNTSNNCLGRGYAWSGSGGQKLEIRMILGAAIIMVGMRTLKIFSLAFVLLVLSSLQEAMSHGVHPLSKIALHNTKYALDELAFVKVSPTVLGLKGETTAWVKVDFSCPNPSNDDWIAVFSPANFSAAICPPTNSQMIPPVLCTAPLKYQYANYTNRNYTKEGKGSLKFQLIKQRSDISFALFTGGVSNPKLLAVSSKLAFINPNAPVYPRLAQGKVWNEMTVTWTSGYGIDEAEPFVEWGPKGGYQMRSPAGTLTFDRNTMCASHALSASISNCLDSVFTSFIAELFTLQGEADGSFEYEDFQPGSLNTTKQLIEDLNNIDLVFHIGDIVYAMGYIAQWDQFTAQIAPITSSKPYMIGRYHLAICVFSGNHERDWPGTGSFYQNMDSGGECGVLAQNMFYVPAENRANFWYSADYGMFRFCVAHTELDWREGTEQYKFIENCLASVDRQRQPWLIFLAHRVLGYSSVNFYVSEGSFEEPMGREDLEKLWQKYKVDIALYGHVHNYERTCPVYENICTSKEKHSYTGPLNGTIHVIAGGAGASLHEFSTVNTTWSIRKDYDHGFTKLTAFNDSHLLFEYKKSRDGSVHDSFTITRDYRDILACTIDRCPDTTLAQ
;
A
#
# COMPACT_ATOMS: atom_id res chain seq x y z
N MET A 1 -60.01 -47.19 41.93
CA MET A 1 -59.48 -47.73 40.66
C MET A 1 -58.70 -46.58 40.02
N SER A 2 -57.38 -46.49 40.15
CA SER A 2 -56.29 -47.40 39.72
C SER A 2 -55.86 -47.17 38.27
N LEU A 3 -54.83 -46.36 38.08
CA LEU A 3 -53.62 -46.65 37.28
C LEU A 3 -52.50 -45.64 37.63
N SER A 4 -51.27 -45.88 37.17
CA SER A 4 -50.04 -45.32 37.76
C SER A 4 -49.60 -43.96 37.17
N PRO A 5 -49.00 -43.04 37.96
CA PRO A 5 -48.41 -41.80 37.48
C PRO A 5 -47.09 -41.97 36.69
N CYS A 6 -46.53 -43.18 36.55
CA CYS A 6 -45.29 -43.42 35.77
C CYS A 6 -45.39 -43.04 34.27
N ALA A 7 -46.58 -42.76 33.74
CA ALA A 7 -46.78 -42.45 32.31
C ALA A 7 -46.40 -41.01 31.92
N TRP A 8 -46.40 -40.05 32.86
CA TRP A 8 -46.20 -38.63 32.52
C TRP A 8 -44.72 -38.23 32.50
N LEU A 9 -43.93 -38.69 33.48
CA LEU A 9 -42.48 -38.46 33.52
C LEU A 9 -41.73 -38.98 32.28
N PHE A 10 -42.28 -39.96 31.56
CA PHE A 10 -41.67 -40.47 30.32
C PHE A 10 -41.91 -39.57 29.11
N MET A 11 -42.96 -38.75 29.08
CA MET A 11 -43.22 -37.83 27.96
C MET A 11 -42.35 -36.58 28.04
N ASP A 12 -42.26 -35.93 29.20
CA ASP A 12 -41.46 -34.71 29.35
C ASP A 12 -39.96 -34.95 29.14
N ILE A 13 -39.46 -36.14 29.54
CA ILE A 13 -38.09 -36.57 29.24
C ILE A 13 -37.88 -36.81 27.73
N LEU A 14 -38.87 -37.33 26.99
CA LEU A 14 -38.77 -37.47 25.53
C LEU A 14 -38.79 -36.10 24.82
N LEU A 15 -39.61 -35.15 25.26
CA LEU A 15 -39.62 -33.79 24.70
C LEU A 15 -38.29 -33.07 24.95
N LEU A 16 -37.71 -33.17 26.14
CA LEU A 16 -36.39 -32.58 26.43
C LEU A 16 -35.24 -33.26 25.66
N LEU A 17 -35.28 -34.59 25.47
CA LEU A 17 -34.30 -35.27 24.61
C LEU A 17 -34.38 -34.79 23.14
N SER A 18 -35.57 -34.45 22.65
CA SER A 18 -35.77 -33.98 21.27
C SER A 18 -35.11 -32.63 20.96
N LEU A 19 -34.79 -31.84 22.00
CA LEU A 19 -34.15 -30.52 21.87
C LEU A 19 -32.64 -30.54 22.15
N VAL A 20 -32.14 -31.52 22.93
CA VAL A 20 -30.74 -31.56 23.40
C VAL A 20 -29.86 -32.57 22.62
N LEU A 21 -30.45 -33.51 21.88
CA LEU A 21 -29.71 -34.47 21.04
C LEU A 21 -29.94 -34.30 19.52
N LYS A 22 -29.78 -33.06 19.03
CA LYS A 22 -29.32 -32.79 17.66
C LYS A 22 -27.86 -32.33 17.65
N VAL A 23 -26.97 -33.21 18.09
CA VAL A 23 -25.51 -32.99 18.10
C VAL A 23 -24.90 -33.50 16.79
N SER A 24 -24.06 -32.68 16.16
CA SER A 24 -23.07 -33.06 15.12
C SER A 24 -23.56 -33.68 13.80
N ALA A 25 -24.44 -32.98 13.08
CA ALA A 25 -24.35 -32.81 11.62
C ALA A 25 -25.18 -31.57 11.21
N ALA A 26 -24.67 -30.56 10.48
CA ALA A 26 -23.51 -30.58 9.62
C ALA A 26 -22.46 -29.49 9.94
N ALA A 27 -21.40 -29.88 10.67
CA ALA A 27 -20.11 -29.77 10.00
C ALA A 27 -20.23 -30.62 8.74
N HIS A 28 -20.04 -30.05 7.54
CA HIS A 28 -20.04 -30.86 6.33
C HIS A 28 -18.91 -31.89 6.48
N PRO A 29 -19.18 -33.21 6.52
CA PRO A 29 -18.10 -34.16 6.37
C PRO A 29 -17.56 -33.94 4.97
N ILE A 30 -16.31 -33.46 4.86
CA ILE A 30 -15.61 -33.43 3.57
C ILE A 30 -15.71 -34.86 3.02
N PRO A 31 -16.36 -35.08 1.87
CA PRO A 31 -16.67 -36.43 1.44
C PRO A 31 -15.37 -37.24 1.26
N LEU A 32 -15.19 -38.28 2.07
CA LEU A 32 -14.08 -39.24 1.97
C LEU A 32 -14.12 -40.08 0.67
N ASN A 33 -15.07 -39.78 -0.22
CA ASN A 33 -15.01 -40.03 -1.66
C ASN A 33 -15.42 -38.73 -2.39
N GLY A 34 -14.47 -38.09 -3.09
CA GLY A 34 -14.74 -36.88 -3.85
C GLY A 34 -15.69 -37.14 -5.03
N THR A 35 -16.83 -36.46 -5.05
CA THR A 35 -17.83 -36.50 -6.14
C THR A 35 -18.39 -35.10 -6.41
N CYS A 36 -17.53 -34.16 -6.82
CA CYS A 36 -18.03 -33.03 -7.60
C CYS A 36 -18.67 -33.61 -8.88
N HIS A 37 -19.92 -33.23 -9.12
CA HIS A 37 -20.66 -33.62 -10.32
C HIS A 37 -20.47 -32.58 -11.41
N ASP A 38 -20.34 -33.06 -12.65
CA ASP A 38 -20.30 -32.28 -13.90
C ASP A 38 -21.71 -31.86 -14.37
N THR A 39 -22.74 -32.10 -13.55
CA THR A 39 -24.16 -31.83 -13.80
C THR A 39 -24.92 -31.53 -12.51
N CYS A 40 -25.98 -30.73 -12.59
CA CYS A 40 -27.04 -30.62 -11.58
C CYS A 40 -28.39 -30.80 -12.27
N GLY A 41 -29.06 -31.92 -12.00
CA GLY A 41 -30.25 -32.31 -12.75
C GLY A 41 -29.91 -32.55 -14.23
N THR A 42 -30.45 -31.70 -15.11
CA THR A 42 -30.14 -31.69 -16.55
C THR A 42 -29.12 -30.62 -16.97
N ILE A 43 -28.73 -29.70 -16.09
CA ILE A 43 -27.84 -28.57 -16.41
C ILE A 43 -26.38 -29.02 -16.22
N PRO A 44 -25.50 -28.95 -17.24
CA PRO A 44 -24.07 -29.17 -17.08
C PRO A 44 -23.42 -28.11 -16.18
N ILE A 45 -22.54 -28.53 -15.27
CA ILE A 45 -21.76 -27.64 -14.41
C ILE A 45 -20.28 -27.80 -14.73
N LYS A 46 -19.69 -26.69 -15.15
CA LYS A 46 -18.25 -26.44 -15.28
C LYS A 46 -17.87 -25.26 -14.37
N PHE A 47 -16.56 -25.15 -14.11
CA PHE A 47 -15.94 -23.95 -13.55
C PHE A 47 -16.38 -22.68 -14.33
N PRO A 48 -16.58 -21.51 -13.68
CA PRO A 48 -16.38 -21.22 -12.25
C PRO A 48 -17.46 -21.79 -11.31
N PHE A 49 -18.51 -22.42 -11.82
CA PHE A 49 -19.60 -22.95 -10.99
C PHE A 49 -19.29 -24.32 -10.40
N GLY A 50 -20.00 -24.67 -9.32
CA GLY A 50 -19.80 -25.89 -8.55
C GLY A 50 -21.10 -26.58 -8.18
N SER A 51 -21.09 -27.91 -8.18
CA SER A 51 -22.22 -28.75 -7.77
C SER A 51 -22.37 -28.91 -6.26
N GLY A 52 -21.48 -28.33 -5.45
CA GLY A 52 -21.52 -28.37 -3.99
C GLY A 52 -20.34 -27.63 -3.35
N PHE A 53 -20.30 -27.63 -2.01
CA PHE A 53 -19.19 -27.04 -1.25
C PHE A 53 -17.86 -27.75 -1.58
N GLY A 54 -16.83 -26.98 -1.95
CA GLY A 54 -15.54 -27.47 -2.42
C GLY A 54 -15.45 -27.74 -3.93
N CYS A 55 -16.51 -27.48 -4.71
CA CYS A 55 -16.53 -27.54 -6.17
C CYS A 55 -16.63 -26.13 -6.78
N GLY A 56 -16.05 -25.90 -7.96
CA GLY A 56 -16.04 -24.58 -8.60
C GLY A 56 -15.14 -23.57 -7.89
N HIS A 57 -15.38 -22.29 -8.13
CA HIS A 57 -14.67 -21.17 -7.52
C HIS A 57 -15.39 -20.67 -6.25
N PRO A 58 -14.67 -20.36 -5.15
CA PRO A 58 -15.27 -20.10 -3.84
C PRO A 58 -16.21 -18.90 -3.79
N ASP A 59 -15.94 -17.83 -4.55
CA ASP A 59 -16.80 -16.65 -4.61
C ASP A 59 -18.18 -17.00 -5.19
N PHE A 60 -18.22 -17.89 -6.18
CA PHE A 60 -19.46 -18.32 -6.85
C PHE A 60 -20.24 -19.35 -6.02
N ALA A 61 -19.56 -20.22 -5.27
CA ALA A 61 -20.17 -21.23 -4.39
C ALA A 61 -20.99 -20.64 -3.22
N ARG A 62 -20.91 -19.32 -2.98
CA ARG A 62 -21.77 -18.60 -2.02
C ARG A 62 -23.18 -18.39 -2.60
N TYR A 63 -23.24 -17.95 -3.86
CA TYR A 63 -24.45 -17.56 -4.59
C TYR A 63 -25.12 -18.75 -5.29
N ILE A 64 -24.35 -19.63 -5.95
CA ILE A 64 -24.90 -20.77 -6.72
C ILE A 64 -24.69 -22.09 -5.98
N LYS A 65 -25.79 -22.86 -5.83
CA LYS A 65 -25.79 -24.18 -5.16
C LYS A 65 -26.73 -25.16 -5.87
N CYS A 66 -26.29 -26.41 -6.05
CA CYS A 66 -27.17 -27.51 -6.47
C CYS A 66 -27.91 -28.07 -5.25
N SER A 67 -29.24 -28.10 -5.30
CA SER A 67 -30.09 -28.64 -4.23
C SER A 67 -31.12 -29.60 -4.82
N SER A 68 -31.08 -30.86 -4.41
CA SER A 68 -32.00 -31.92 -4.89
C SER A 68 -32.12 -32.03 -6.43
N GLY A 69 -31.05 -31.72 -7.17
CA GLY A 69 -31.04 -31.73 -8.64
C GLY A 69 -31.58 -30.46 -9.31
N THR A 70 -31.90 -29.42 -8.54
CA THR A 70 -32.24 -28.07 -9.04
C THR A 70 -31.08 -27.12 -8.74
N LEU A 71 -30.71 -26.26 -9.70
CA LEU A 71 -29.66 -25.27 -9.51
C LEU A 71 -30.26 -23.94 -9.02
N GLN A 72 -29.77 -23.45 -7.89
CA GLN A 72 -30.34 -22.30 -7.17
C GLN A 72 -29.36 -21.15 -7.09
N PHE A 73 -29.84 -19.92 -7.33
CA PHE A 73 -29.11 -18.66 -7.17
C PHE A 73 -29.63 -17.93 -5.93
N SER A 74 -28.75 -17.47 -5.05
CA SER A 74 -29.10 -16.87 -3.75
C SER A 74 -28.56 -15.45 -3.64
N THR A 75 -29.35 -14.54 -3.09
CA THR A 75 -29.06 -13.10 -2.91
C THR A 75 -29.54 -12.61 -1.54
N GLY A 76 -29.21 -11.37 -1.18
CA GLY A 76 -29.81 -10.67 -0.04
C GLY A 76 -31.36 -10.57 -0.07
N THR A 77 -32.02 -10.65 -1.24
CA THR A 77 -33.49 -10.59 -1.36
C THR A 77 -34.20 -11.93 -1.43
N GLY A 78 -33.53 -13.01 -1.84
CA GLY A 78 -34.18 -14.31 -2.02
C GLY A 78 -33.33 -15.39 -2.68
N VAL A 79 -33.97 -16.55 -2.87
CA VAL A 79 -33.41 -17.71 -3.58
C VAL A 79 -34.28 -17.98 -4.81
N TYR A 80 -33.62 -17.98 -5.97
CA TYR A 80 -34.21 -18.05 -7.31
C TYR A 80 -33.71 -19.30 -8.04
N THR A 81 -34.38 -19.72 -9.12
CA THR A 81 -34.00 -20.94 -9.87
C THR A 81 -33.23 -20.56 -11.13
N ILE A 82 -32.08 -21.20 -11.36
CA ILE A 82 -31.33 -21.06 -12.62
C ILE A 82 -31.96 -21.99 -13.66
N SER A 83 -32.37 -21.42 -14.80
CA SER A 83 -32.95 -22.17 -15.92
C SER A 83 -31.89 -22.66 -16.89
N THR A 84 -30.90 -21.81 -17.20
CA THR A 84 -29.84 -22.06 -18.19
C THR A 84 -28.53 -21.36 -17.81
N ILE A 85 -27.42 -21.88 -18.32
CA ILE A 85 -26.08 -21.29 -18.27
C ILE A 85 -25.50 -21.38 -19.67
N ASP A 86 -25.04 -20.27 -20.24
CA ASP A 86 -24.31 -20.25 -21.51
C ASP A 86 -22.86 -19.79 -21.30
N TYR A 87 -21.96 -20.76 -21.31
CA TYR A 87 -20.53 -20.55 -21.06
C TYR A 87 -19.83 -19.68 -22.13
N PRO A 88 -20.08 -19.85 -23.45
CA PRO A 88 -19.57 -18.96 -24.50
C PRO A 88 -19.86 -17.46 -24.34
N SER A 89 -21.03 -17.09 -23.78
CA SER A 89 -21.39 -15.69 -23.48
C SER A 89 -21.08 -15.27 -22.05
N SER A 90 -20.72 -16.22 -21.18
CA SER A 90 -20.61 -16.04 -19.73
C SER A 90 -21.90 -15.51 -19.09
N THR A 91 -23.06 -16.05 -19.49
CA THR A 91 -24.38 -15.65 -18.94
C THR A 91 -25.12 -16.77 -18.21
N VAL A 92 -25.96 -16.40 -17.26
CA VAL A 92 -26.83 -17.28 -16.46
C VAL A 92 -28.24 -16.70 -16.42
N ILE A 93 -29.25 -17.46 -16.83
CA ILE A 93 -30.65 -17.00 -16.77
C ILE A 93 -31.29 -17.47 -15.45
N VAL A 94 -31.74 -16.50 -14.67
CA VAL A 94 -32.37 -16.67 -13.36
C VAL A 94 -33.88 -16.43 -13.46
N THR A 95 -34.66 -17.25 -12.75
CA THR A 95 -36.12 -17.18 -12.69
C THR A 95 -36.60 -17.02 -11.26
N ASP A 96 -37.34 -15.94 -11.00
CA ASP A 96 -38.05 -15.69 -9.74
C ASP A 96 -39.49 -16.22 -9.85
N PRO A 97 -39.91 -17.20 -9.01
CA PRO A 97 -41.26 -17.76 -9.06
C PRO A 97 -42.38 -16.78 -8.66
N PHE A 98 -42.04 -15.61 -8.09
CA PHE A 98 -42.99 -14.55 -7.74
C PHE A 98 -42.99 -13.37 -8.73
N MET A 99 -42.12 -13.39 -9.74
CA MET A 99 -42.11 -12.41 -10.82
C MET A 99 -43.35 -12.57 -11.72
N SER A 100 -43.90 -11.45 -12.20
CA SER A 100 -45.04 -11.47 -13.12
C SER A 100 -44.64 -11.91 -14.54
N THR A 101 -45.59 -12.56 -15.24
CA THR A 101 -45.46 -13.01 -16.64
C THR A 101 -46.78 -12.78 -17.38
N CYS A 102 -46.79 -12.88 -18.72
CA CYS A 102 -48.05 -12.71 -19.47
C CYS A 102 -49.11 -13.79 -19.14
N SER A 103 -48.68 -15.00 -18.75
CA SER A 103 -49.58 -16.09 -18.35
C SER A 103 -50.10 -15.94 -16.92
N SER A 104 -49.30 -15.42 -15.99
CA SER A 104 -49.67 -15.20 -14.59
C SER A 104 -48.97 -13.98 -14.02
N MET A 105 -49.73 -12.99 -13.52
CA MET A 105 -49.20 -11.84 -12.78
C MET A 105 -49.66 -11.91 -11.32
N GLN A 106 -48.76 -11.63 -10.39
CA GLN A 106 -49.02 -11.66 -8.95
C GLN A 106 -48.08 -10.70 -8.24
N ASN A 107 -48.39 -10.32 -7.00
CA ASN A 107 -47.52 -9.43 -6.23
C ASN A 107 -46.15 -10.09 -6.00
N SER A 108 -45.08 -9.33 -6.25
CA SER A 108 -43.70 -9.83 -6.26
C SER A 108 -42.90 -9.30 -5.07
N GLY A 109 -41.78 -9.96 -4.77
CA GLY A 109 -40.77 -9.40 -3.87
C GLY A 109 -39.92 -8.31 -4.55
N SER A 110 -39.11 -7.60 -3.75
CA SER A 110 -37.98 -6.82 -4.26
C SER A 110 -36.88 -7.76 -4.77
N PHE A 111 -36.09 -7.31 -5.76
CA PHE A 111 -34.91 -8.02 -6.27
C PHE A 111 -33.66 -7.17 -6.08
N SER A 112 -32.56 -7.74 -5.60
CA SER A 112 -31.27 -7.05 -5.55
C SER A 112 -30.08 -7.98 -5.71
N LEU A 113 -29.04 -7.49 -6.39
CA LEU A 113 -27.70 -8.09 -6.38
C LEU A 113 -26.84 -7.41 -5.31
N ASP A 114 -26.21 -8.23 -4.48
CA ASP A 114 -25.29 -7.77 -3.43
C ASP A 114 -24.05 -7.10 -4.05
N LYS A 115 -23.56 -6.00 -3.46
CA LYS A 115 -22.45 -5.20 -4.05
C LYS A 115 -21.11 -5.96 -4.20
N ALA A 116 -20.97 -7.12 -3.54
CA ALA A 116 -19.84 -8.04 -3.66
C ALA A 116 -20.16 -9.29 -4.51
N SER A 117 -21.20 -9.21 -5.35
CA SER A 117 -21.58 -10.23 -6.34
C SER A 117 -20.58 -10.27 -7.51
N PRO A 118 -20.13 -11.45 -7.96
CA PRO A 118 -19.37 -11.61 -9.20
C PRO A 118 -20.27 -11.64 -10.46
N PHE A 119 -21.55 -11.28 -10.32
CA PHE A 119 -22.56 -11.22 -11.38
C PHE A 119 -23.06 -9.80 -11.62
N THR A 120 -23.28 -9.44 -12.87
CA THR A 120 -23.89 -8.18 -13.35
C THR A 120 -25.14 -8.47 -14.17
N ILE A 121 -26.16 -7.62 -14.04
CA ILE A 121 -27.35 -7.66 -14.91
C ILE A 121 -26.93 -7.26 -16.32
N THR A 122 -27.47 -7.91 -17.36
CA THR A 122 -27.14 -7.56 -18.75
C THR A 122 -27.95 -6.35 -19.25
N GLU A 123 -27.39 -5.58 -20.19
CA GLU A 123 -28.09 -4.42 -20.77
C GLU A 123 -29.32 -4.82 -21.62
N ASP A 124 -29.47 -6.11 -21.96
CA ASP A 124 -30.64 -6.69 -22.61
C ASP A 124 -31.83 -6.95 -21.65
N ASP A 125 -31.66 -6.87 -20.32
CA ASP A 125 -32.72 -7.10 -19.34
C ASP A 125 -33.67 -5.91 -19.19
N ILE A 126 -34.87 -6.04 -19.76
CA ILE A 126 -35.90 -5.01 -19.66
C ILE A 126 -36.77 -5.26 -18.42
N PHE A 127 -36.45 -4.57 -17.33
CA PHE A 127 -37.26 -4.53 -16.12
C PHE A 127 -38.52 -3.68 -16.30
N VAL A 128 -39.67 -4.20 -15.89
CA VAL A 128 -40.96 -3.52 -15.97
C VAL A 128 -41.71 -3.62 -14.64
N LEU A 129 -41.98 -2.46 -14.04
CA LEU A 129 -42.75 -2.31 -12.81
C LEU A 129 -44.24 -2.21 -13.14
N LEU A 130 -45.06 -2.96 -12.38
CA LEU A 130 -46.48 -3.17 -12.65
C LEU A 130 -47.33 -2.79 -11.43
N GLY A 131 -48.47 -2.15 -11.68
CA GLY A 131 -49.38 -1.71 -10.61
C GLY A 131 -48.75 -0.68 -9.68
N CYS A 132 -48.04 0.29 -10.24
CA CYS A 132 -47.45 1.43 -9.52
C CYS A 132 -48.50 2.50 -9.20
N SER A 133 -48.36 3.14 -8.04
CA SER A 133 -49.13 4.35 -7.72
C SER A 133 -48.83 5.47 -8.73
N THR A 134 -49.84 6.24 -9.10
CA THR A 134 -49.68 7.50 -9.85
C THR A 134 -48.96 8.60 -9.07
N THR A 135 -48.63 8.34 -7.79
CA THR A 135 -47.78 9.18 -6.92
C THR A 135 -46.44 8.50 -6.60
N SER A 136 -46.07 7.46 -7.36
CA SER A 136 -44.79 6.78 -7.19
C SER A 136 -43.62 7.69 -7.59
N PRO A 137 -42.47 7.62 -6.89
CA PRO A 137 -41.23 8.29 -7.31
C PRO A 137 -40.80 7.97 -8.74
N VAL A 138 -41.17 6.81 -9.30
CA VAL A 138 -40.80 6.45 -10.70
C VAL A 138 -41.45 7.39 -11.73
N PHE A 139 -42.49 8.13 -11.36
CA PHE A 139 -43.17 9.10 -12.21
C PHE A 139 -42.86 10.56 -11.82
N ASP A 140 -41.80 10.80 -11.04
CA ASP A 140 -41.31 12.16 -10.81
C ASP A 140 -40.71 12.74 -12.11
N LEU A 141 -40.96 14.02 -12.37
CA LEU A 141 -40.45 14.70 -13.58
C LEU A 141 -38.99 15.17 -13.44
N ASN A 142 -38.35 14.92 -12.30
CA ASN A 142 -36.97 15.30 -12.00
C ASN A 142 -36.00 14.09 -12.03
N GLU A 143 -36.49 12.85 -12.10
CA GLU A 143 -35.68 11.62 -12.19
C GLU A 143 -36.22 10.75 -13.34
N ASP A 144 -35.45 10.59 -14.42
CA ASP A 144 -35.85 9.86 -15.65
C ASP A 144 -35.87 8.32 -15.47
N LEU A 145 -36.59 7.82 -14.46
CA LEU A 145 -36.65 6.40 -14.06
C LEU A 145 -37.60 5.53 -14.91
N CYS A 146 -38.38 6.13 -15.83
CA CYS A 146 -39.32 5.40 -16.68
C CYS A 146 -39.15 5.71 -18.17
N VAL A 147 -38.81 4.69 -18.96
CA VAL A 147 -38.54 4.84 -20.40
C VAL A 147 -39.80 5.27 -21.17
N SER A 148 -39.85 6.57 -21.50
CA SER A 148 -40.92 7.15 -22.31
C SER A 148 -40.84 6.71 -23.77
N GLY A 149 -41.99 6.45 -24.40
CA GLY A 149 -42.07 6.03 -25.79
C GLY A 149 -42.04 4.51 -25.98
N SER A 150 -40.86 3.87 -26.00
CA SER A 150 -40.73 2.42 -26.18
C SER A 150 -41.44 1.64 -25.06
N GLY A 151 -41.25 2.05 -23.81
CA GLY A 151 -41.88 1.43 -22.64
C GLY A 151 -43.40 1.44 -22.68
N SER A 152 -44.03 2.43 -23.35
CA SER A 152 -45.48 2.45 -23.56
C SER A 152 -46.00 1.26 -24.36
N ARG A 153 -45.19 0.69 -25.26
CA ARG A 153 -45.54 -0.52 -26.03
C ARG A 153 -45.42 -1.77 -25.18
N ILE A 154 -44.36 -1.88 -24.39
CA ILE A 154 -44.10 -3.02 -23.51
C ILE A 154 -45.17 -3.10 -22.42
N CYS A 155 -45.43 -1.99 -21.73
CA CYS A 155 -46.54 -1.85 -20.78
C CYS A 155 -47.91 -2.17 -21.40
N ARG A 156 -48.17 -1.74 -22.64
CA ARG A 156 -49.42 -2.07 -23.33
C ARG A 156 -49.52 -3.55 -23.70
N GLY A 157 -48.41 -4.18 -24.08
CA GLY A 157 -48.31 -5.62 -24.29
C GLY A 157 -48.65 -6.39 -23.01
N LEU A 158 -47.93 -6.12 -21.92
CA LEU A 158 -48.17 -6.73 -20.61
C LEU A 158 -49.60 -6.50 -20.11
N TYR A 159 -50.13 -5.28 -20.19
CA TYR A 159 -51.50 -5.00 -19.77
C TYR A 159 -52.57 -5.57 -20.72
N SER A 160 -52.22 -6.04 -21.92
CA SER A 160 -53.14 -6.81 -22.76
C SER A 160 -53.25 -8.29 -22.37
N CYS A 161 -52.31 -8.80 -21.57
CA CYS A 161 -52.27 -10.19 -21.10
C CYS A 161 -53.43 -10.53 -20.15
N LYS A 162 -53.80 -11.82 -20.08
CA LYS A 162 -54.85 -12.29 -19.15
C LYS A 162 -54.39 -12.33 -17.69
N GLY A 163 -53.07 -12.48 -17.43
CA GLY A 163 -52.53 -12.53 -16.07
C GLY A 163 -52.77 -11.27 -15.23
N VAL A 164 -52.99 -10.11 -15.87
CA VAL A 164 -53.11 -8.76 -15.28
C VAL A 164 -54.14 -8.67 -14.14
N THR A 165 -55.19 -9.48 -14.18
CA THR A 165 -56.20 -9.52 -13.09
C THR A 165 -55.65 -10.02 -11.76
N GLY A 166 -54.54 -10.76 -11.75
CA GLY A 166 -53.88 -11.25 -10.54
C GLY A 166 -53.15 -10.18 -9.72
N ILE A 167 -52.81 -9.04 -10.33
CA ILE A 167 -52.34 -7.81 -9.65
C ILE A 167 -53.49 -6.79 -9.46
N GLY A 168 -54.74 -7.24 -9.54
CA GLY A 168 -55.93 -6.41 -9.28
C GLY A 168 -56.32 -5.41 -10.37
N LEU A 169 -55.65 -5.43 -11.53
CA LEU A 169 -55.92 -4.52 -12.65
C LEU A 169 -56.84 -5.15 -13.71
N PRO A 170 -57.71 -4.36 -14.39
CA PRO A 170 -58.49 -4.85 -15.52
C PRO A 170 -57.60 -5.10 -16.74
N GLN A 171 -57.98 -6.04 -17.61
CA GLN A 171 -57.30 -6.25 -18.88
C GLN A 171 -57.41 -4.99 -19.76
N ASN A 172 -56.28 -4.54 -20.30
CA ASN A 172 -56.07 -3.23 -20.96
C ASN A 172 -56.22 -2.01 -20.01
N ALA A 173 -55.76 -2.14 -18.76
CA ALA A 173 -55.64 -1.01 -17.83
C ALA A 173 -54.82 0.17 -18.41
N PRO A 174 -55.01 1.39 -17.89
CA PRO A 174 -54.18 2.54 -18.27
C PRO A 174 -52.70 2.27 -17.98
N ILE A 175 -51.83 2.46 -18.98
CA ILE A 175 -50.37 2.26 -18.83
C ILE A 175 -49.70 3.25 -17.86
N SER A 176 -50.42 4.25 -17.34
CA SER A 176 -49.96 5.20 -16.32
C SER A 176 -49.76 4.60 -14.92
N THR A 177 -49.92 3.29 -14.76
CA THR A 177 -49.52 2.53 -13.56
C THR A 177 -48.43 1.49 -13.87
N CYS A 178 -47.81 1.58 -15.05
CA CYS A 178 -46.72 0.71 -15.50
C CYS A 178 -45.53 1.57 -15.91
N CYS A 179 -44.33 1.07 -15.62
CA CYS A 179 -43.07 1.73 -15.91
C CYS A 179 -42.09 0.70 -16.44
N VAL A 180 -41.54 0.89 -17.64
CA VAL A 180 -40.29 0.20 -18.00
C VAL A 180 -39.19 0.98 -17.29
N TYR A 181 -38.54 0.31 -16.33
CA TYR A 181 -37.70 0.95 -15.33
C TYR A 181 -36.29 1.13 -15.85
N ASP A 182 -35.89 2.39 -16.05
CA ASP A 182 -34.54 2.77 -16.42
C ASP A 182 -33.75 3.04 -15.14
N SER A 183 -32.64 2.32 -14.93
CA SER A 183 -31.86 2.42 -13.70
C SER A 183 -30.57 3.19 -13.95
N PRO A 184 -30.31 4.31 -13.24
CA PRO A 184 -29.08 5.08 -13.39
C PRO A 184 -27.81 4.24 -13.19
N SER A 185 -27.10 3.94 -14.27
CA SER A 185 -26.05 2.91 -14.33
C SER A 185 -24.63 3.49 -14.37
N SER A 186 -24.05 3.86 -13.21
CA SER A 186 -22.59 4.10 -13.13
C SER A 186 -21.90 4.08 -11.75
N VAL A 187 -22.40 3.35 -10.72
CA VAL A 187 -21.72 3.28 -9.39
C VAL A 187 -21.60 1.87 -8.80
N GLY A 188 -20.78 1.02 -9.45
CA GLY A 188 -20.15 -0.16 -8.83
C GLY A 188 -21.08 -1.22 -8.23
N SER A 189 -21.37 -2.25 -9.04
CA SER A 189 -21.74 -3.63 -8.67
C SER A 189 -22.96 -3.89 -7.77
N GLY A 190 -23.80 -2.90 -7.46
CA GLY A 190 -25.06 -3.10 -6.73
C GLY A 190 -26.27 -2.60 -7.50
N TYR A 191 -27.23 -3.48 -7.78
CA TYR A 191 -28.54 -3.16 -8.36
C TYR A 191 -29.64 -3.57 -7.38
N ALA A 192 -30.64 -2.72 -7.12
CA ALA A 192 -31.70 -3.00 -6.16
C ALA A 192 -33.06 -2.39 -6.55
N LEU A 193 -34.04 -3.26 -6.80
CA LEU A 193 -35.41 -2.94 -7.20
C LEU A 193 -36.34 -3.02 -5.98
N ASP A 194 -36.47 -1.93 -5.23
CA ASP A 194 -37.22 -1.86 -3.97
C ASP A 194 -38.70 -1.51 -4.21
N LEU A 195 -39.53 -2.53 -4.50
CA LEU A 195 -40.95 -2.33 -4.81
C LEU A 195 -41.75 -1.55 -3.74
N PRO A 196 -41.54 -1.77 -2.42
CA PRO A 196 -42.15 -0.94 -1.39
C PRO A 196 -41.80 0.55 -1.49
N LYS A 197 -40.53 0.92 -1.71
CA LYS A 197 -40.14 2.33 -1.92
C LYS A 197 -40.72 2.90 -3.22
N LEU A 198 -40.70 2.11 -4.29
CA LEU A 198 -41.21 2.49 -5.61
C LEU A 198 -42.75 2.44 -5.69
N GLN A 199 -43.47 2.10 -4.62
CA GLN A 199 -44.94 2.06 -4.57
C GLN A 199 -45.57 1.21 -5.70
N CYS A 200 -44.92 0.11 -6.08
CA CYS A 200 -45.35 -0.80 -7.16
C CYS A 200 -45.76 -2.18 -6.62
N SER A 201 -46.71 -2.82 -7.28
CA SER A 201 -47.32 -4.06 -6.80
C SER A 201 -46.53 -5.32 -7.21
N SER A 202 -45.84 -5.27 -8.35
CA SER A 202 -45.09 -6.38 -8.93
C SER A 202 -44.01 -5.87 -9.90
N TYR A 203 -43.07 -6.73 -10.27
CA TYR A 203 -42.17 -6.51 -11.41
C TYR A 203 -42.20 -7.70 -12.38
N THR A 204 -41.70 -7.45 -13.58
CA THR A 204 -41.29 -8.49 -14.55
C THR A 204 -39.95 -8.10 -15.17
N SER A 205 -39.22 -9.08 -15.69
CA SER A 205 -37.97 -8.90 -16.43
C SER A 205 -38.05 -9.71 -17.72
N ILE A 206 -37.66 -9.08 -18.82
CA ILE A 206 -37.73 -9.63 -20.18
C ILE A 206 -36.32 -9.54 -20.77
N TYR A 207 -35.67 -10.68 -20.97
CA TYR A 207 -34.33 -10.75 -21.59
C TYR A 207 -34.42 -11.05 -23.10
N GLY A 208 -35.62 -11.32 -23.64
CA GLY A 208 -35.81 -11.62 -25.05
C GLY A 208 -37.27 -11.50 -25.52
N PHE A 209 -37.46 -11.16 -26.78
CA PHE A 209 -38.80 -11.00 -27.39
C PHE A 209 -39.22 -12.19 -28.29
N GLY A 210 -38.38 -13.22 -28.41
CA GLY A 210 -38.59 -14.34 -29.33
C GLY A 210 -38.69 -13.91 -30.80
N ASP A 211 -39.37 -14.73 -31.63
CA ASP A 211 -39.57 -14.46 -33.06
C ASP A 211 -40.51 -13.26 -33.36
N ASP A 212 -41.22 -12.73 -32.36
CA ASP A 212 -42.31 -11.76 -32.57
C ASP A 212 -42.56 -10.87 -31.34
N ALA A 213 -41.86 -9.72 -31.30
CA ALA A 213 -42.01 -8.69 -30.29
C ALA A 213 -43.42 -8.06 -30.22
N GLY A 214 -44.33 -8.37 -31.15
CA GLY A 214 -45.73 -7.94 -31.10
C GLY A 214 -46.61 -8.75 -30.16
N ASP A 215 -46.20 -9.98 -29.79
CA ASP A 215 -47.02 -10.92 -29.02
C ASP A 215 -46.43 -11.21 -27.63
N PRO A 216 -46.97 -10.62 -26.55
CA PRO A 216 -46.44 -10.78 -25.20
C PRO A 216 -46.59 -12.19 -24.63
N THR A 217 -47.28 -13.11 -25.32
CA THR A 217 -47.31 -14.53 -24.95
C THR A 217 -46.08 -15.32 -25.42
N LYS A 218 -45.23 -14.71 -26.27
CA LYS A 218 -43.99 -15.30 -26.80
C LYS A 218 -42.70 -14.72 -26.22
N TRP A 219 -42.80 -13.67 -25.39
CA TRP A 219 -41.63 -13.03 -24.79
C TRP A 219 -40.97 -13.97 -23.75
N GLU A 220 -39.66 -13.86 -23.63
CA GLU A 220 -38.84 -14.67 -22.75
C GLU A 220 -38.62 -13.94 -21.42
N PHE A 221 -39.17 -14.51 -20.34
CA PHE A 221 -39.21 -13.91 -19.02
C PHE A 221 -38.14 -14.51 -18.11
N GLY A 222 -37.27 -13.66 -17.57
CA GLY A 222 -36.15 -14.04 -16.70
C GLY A 222 -35.23 -12.84 -16.44
N ILE A 223 -34.23 -13.05 -15.60
CA ILE A 223 -33.15 -12.09 -15.34
C ILE A 223 -31.85 -12.71 -15.84
N SER A 224 -31.19 -12.06 -16.80
CA SER A 224 -29.92 -12.47 -17.38
C SER A 224 -28.76 -11.87 -16.58
N LEU A 225 -27.87 -12.76 -16.12
CA LEU A 225 -26.71 -12.38 -15.31
C LEU A 225 -25.42 -12.76 -16.03
N GLU A 226 -24.67 -11.76 -16.50
CA GLU A 226 -23.29 -11.95 -16.93
C GLU A 226 -22.42 -12.24 -15.69
N TYR A 227 -21.42 -13.11 -15.84
CA TYR A 227 -20.43 -13.38 -14.81
C TYR A 227 -19.00 -13.21 -15.36
N ASN A 228 -18.10 -12.75 -14.50
CA ASN A 228 -16.70 -12.63 -14.88
C ASN A 228 -16.02 -14.02 -14.97
N ASP A 229 -15.60 -14.42 -16.18
CA ASP A 229 -14.86 -15.69 -16.42
C ASP A 229 -13.33 -15.56 -16.26
N SER A 230 -12.80 -14.39 -15.85
CA SER A 230 -11.34 -14.17 -15.71
C SER A 230 -10.66 -15.07 -14.66
N TYR A 231 -11.43 -15.83 -13.89
CA TYR A 231 -10.94 -16.78 -12.89
C TYR A 231 -10.46 -18.12 -13.50
N TYR A 232 -10.63 -18.37 -14.81
CA TYR A 232 -10.26 -19.63 -15.45
C TYR A 232 -8.73 -19.80 -15.67
N THR A 233 -8.04 -20.16 -14.60
CA THR A 233 -6.58 -20.32 -14.52
C THR A 233 -6.03 -21.50 -15.33
N ASP A 234 -4.73 -21.45 -15.64
CA ASP A 234 -4.01 -22.59 -16.21
C ASP A 234 -3.92 -23.79 -15.23
N THR A 235 -3.95 -23.54 -13.91
CA THR A 235 -4.04 -24.63 -12.91
C THR A 235 -5.37 -25.39 -12.97
N CYS A 236 -6.46 -24.74 -13.36
CA CYS A 236 -7.72 -25.41 -13.63
C CYS A 236 -7.65 -26.25 -14.92
N LYS A 237 -7.04 -25.71 -15.99
CA LYS A 237 -6.83 -26.44 -17.26
C LYS A 237 -5.97 -27.71 -17.06
N ASP A 238 -4.89 -27.63 -16.28
CA ASP A 238 -4.07 -28.79 -15.91
C ASP A 238 -4.84 -29.83 -15.09
N CYS A 239 -5.75 -29.38 -14.21
CA CYS A 239 -6.62 -30.26 -13.44
C CYS A 239 -7.60 -31.03 -14.34
N GLU A 240 -8.35 -30.33 -15.20
CA GLU A 240 -9.30 -30.95 -16.13
C GLU A 240 -8.60 -31.87 -17.14
N ALA A 241 -7.44 -31.45 -17.67
CA ALA A 241 -6.62 -32.28 -18.56
C ALA A 241 -6.13 -33.58 -17.91
N SER A 242 -6.06 -33.63 -16.58
CA SER A 242 -5.73 -34.83 -15.80
C SER A 242 -6.93 -35.70 -15.38
N GLY A 243 -8.15 -35.31 -15.76
CA GLY A 243 -9.39 -35.98 -15.39
C GLY A 243 -9.93 -35.61 -13.99
N GLY A 244 -9.45 -34.51 -13.42
CA GLY A 244 -10.01 -33.89 -12.23
C GLY A 244 -11.12 -32.90 -12.54
N LEU A 245 -11.68 -32.29 -11.50
CA LEU A 245 -12.60 -31.15 -11.57
C LEU A 245 -12.06 -30.02 -10.70
N CYS A 246 -12.17 -28.78 -11.17
CA CYS A 246 -11.71 -27.61 -10.42
C CYS A 246 -12.63 -27.32 -9.22
N GLY A 247 -12.02 -27.07 -8.06
CA GLY A 247 -12.71 -26.86 -6.80
C GLY A 247 -11.85 -26.10 -5.79
N PHE A 248 -12.24 -26.18 -4.52
CA PHE A 248 -11.52 -25.56 -3.41
C PHE A 248 -11.52 -26.44 -2.16
N ALA A 249 -10.59 -26.18 -1.25
CA ALA A 249 -10.44 -26.87 0.02
C ALA A 249 -10.63 -25.93 1.23
N GLY A 250 -10.91 -26.55 2.39
CA GLY A 250 -10.81 -25.92 3.70
C GLY A 250 -11.79 -24.77 3.97
N LEU A 251 -11.40 -23.91 4.92
CA LEU A 251 -12.08 -22.66 5.26
C LEU A 251 -11.39 -21.45 4.58
N ASP A 252 -10.12 -21.63 4.24
CA ASP A 252 -9.22 -20.76 3.49
C ASP A 252 -9.57 -20.63 2.00
N GLN A 253 -10.48 -21.47 1.49
CA GLN A 253 -11.02 -21.38 0.12
C GLN A 253 -9.95 -21.53 -0.99
N SER A 254 -8.83 -22.18 -0.68
CA SER A 254 -7.72 -22.39 -1.61
C SER A 254 -8.06 -23.39 -2.73
N PHE A 255 -7.55 -23.16 -3.94
CA PHE A 255 -7.80 -24.01 -5.12
C PHE A 255 -7.39 -25.47 -4.88
N ALA A 256 -8.27 -26.40 -5.23
CA ALA A 256 -8.04 -27.82 -5.15
C ALA A 256 -8.54 -28.53 -6.42
N CYS A 257 -7.70 -29.38 -6.99
CA CYS A 257 -8.09 -30.29 -8.06
C CYS A 257 -8.76 -31.53 -7.45
N ILE A 258 -10.07 -31.66 -7.68
CA ILE A 258 -10.92 -32.71 -7.10
C ILE A 258 -10.88 -33.94 -8.02
N CYS A 259 -10.27 -35.02 -7.53
CA CYS A 259 -9.93 -36.16 -8.37
C CYS A 259 -10.89 -37.34 -8.22
N ARG A 260 -11.30 -37.94 -9.35
CA ARG A 260 -12.20 -39.11 -9.42
C ARG A 260 -11.66 -40.39 -8.75
N ASN A 261 -10.42 -40.36 -8.26
CA ASN A 261 -9.78 -41.41 -7.46
C ASN A 261 -9.93 -41.21 -5.93
N GLY A 262 -10.60 -40.15 -5.48
CA GLY A 262 -10.81 -39.80 -4.07
C GLY A 262 -9.66 -39.03 -3.41
N LEU A 263 -8.60 -38.68 -4.14
CA LEU A 263 -7.43 -37.96 -3.62
C LEU A 263 -7.33 -36.56 -4.25
N ASN A 264 -7.87 -35.55 -3.57
CA ASN A 264 -7.74 -34.16 -4.01
C ASN A 264 -6.26 -33.72 -4.02
N THR A 265 -5.86 -32.95 -5.03
CA THR A 265 -4.49 -32.47 -5.23
C THR A 265 -4.45 -30.97 -5.47
N SER A 266 -3.27 -30.35 -5.50
CA SER A 266 -3.11 -28.91 -5.74
C SER A 266 -3.05 -28.50 -7.23
N ASN A 267 -2.96 -29.45 -8.16
CA ASN A 267 -2.85 -29.15 -9.59
C ASN A 267 -3.37 -30.25 -10.54
N ASN A 268 -3.05 -31.54 -10.32
CA ASN A 268 -3.48 -32.62 -11.21
C ASN A 268 -3.60 -33.99 -10.52
N CYS A 269 -4.39 -34.88 -11.11
CA CYS A 269 -4.78 -36.17 -10.53
C CYS A 269 -3.79 -37.32 -10.78
N LEU A 270 -2.57 -37.04 -11.25
CA LEU A 270 -1.59 -38.07 -11.63
C LEU A 270 -0.73 -38.57 -10.45
N GLY A 271 -0.86 -37.98 -9.26
CA GLY A 271 -0.09 -38.32 -8.08
C GLY A 271 -0.51 -39.63 -7.39
N ARG A 272 0.31 -40.68 -7.51
CA ARG A 272 0.24 -41.87 -6.63
C ARG A 272 1.02 -41.62 -5.33
N GLY A 273 0.35 -41.68 -4.18
CA GLY A 273 0.98 -41.61 -2.86
C GLY A 273 1.43 -42.96 -2.29
N TYR A 274 2.16 -42.95 -1.18
CA TYR A 274 2.35 -44.08 -0.24
C TYR A 274 2.68 -43.57 1.18
N ALA A 275 2.53 -44.44 2.19
CA ALA A 275 2.56 -44.06 3.60
C ALA A 275 3.76 -44.64 4.39
N TRP A 276 4.17 -43.90 5.43
CA TRP A 276 4.80 -44.32 6.69
C TRP A 276 5.66 -45.61 6.75
N SER A 277 6.95 -45.46 7.07
CA SER A 277 7.58 -46.11 8.25
C SER A 277 9.01 -45.60 8.51
N GLY A 278 9.53 -45.85 9.71
CA GLY A 278 10.97 -46.15 9.89
C GLY A 278 11.96 -44.97 9.92
N SER A 279 12.23 -44.47 11.12
CA SER A 279 13.49 -43.87 11.59
C SER A 279 14.70 -43.85 10.63
N GLY A 280 15.13 -42.67 10.20
CA GLY A 280 16.41 -42.45 9.49
C GLY A 280 16.84 -40.99 9.54
N GLY A 281 17.88 -40.66 10.33
CA GLY A 281 18.27 -39.27 10.62
C GLY A 281 19.23 -38.64 9.61
N GLN A 282 18.77 -37.59 8.92
CA GLN A 282 19.54 -36.46 8.37
C GLN A 282 18.56 -35.28 8.31
N LYS A 283 18.86 -34.08 8.80
CA LYS A 283 19.98 -33.13 8.58
C LYS A 283 19.99 -32.52 7.17
N LEU A 284 20.04 -31.19 7.17
CA LEU A 284 19.03 -30.38 6.49
C LEU A 284 19.54 -28.92 6.35
N GLU A 285 19.34 -28.27 5.19
CA GLU A 285 19.80 -26.93 4.77
C GLU A 285 18.64 -26.09 4.16
N ILE A 286 18.52 -24.78 4.46
CA ILE A 286 17.61 -23.83 3.76
C ILE A 286 18.39 -23.15 2.63
N ARG A 287 17.78 -22.92 1.46
CA ARG A 287 18.32 -22.01 0.43
C ARG A 287 17.25 -21.08 -0.11
N MET A 288 17.59 -19.80 -0.25
CA MET A 288 16.89 -18.91 -1.18
C MET A 288 17.48 -19.12 -2.58
N ILE A 289 16.67 -19.56 -3.54
CA ILE A 289 17.07 -19.67 -4.96
C ILE A 289 16.02 -18.97 -5.84
N LEU A 290 16.32 -17.75 -6.29
CA LEU A 290 15.53 -17.09 -7.33
C LEU A 290 15.94 -17.63 -8.71
N GLY A 291 14.97 -18.25 -9.39
CA GLY A 291 15.15 -18.96 -10.66
C GLY A 291 15.26 -18.04 -11.89
N ALA A 292 16.18 -17.09 -11.91
CA ALA A 292 16.45 -16.28 -13.10
C ALA A 292 16.93 -17.18 -14.27
N ARG A 293 16.10 -17.33 -15.31
CA ARG A 293 16.44 -18.12 -16.51
C ARG A 293 17.64 -17.51 -17.22
N ARG A 294 18.82 -18.12 -17.08
CA ARG A 294 19.95 -17.85 -17.98
C ARG A 294 19.61 -18.32 -19.41
N PRO A 295 19.66 -17.45 -20.43
CA PRO A 295 19.85 -17.93 -21.80
C PRO A 295 21.26 -18.57 -21.91
N PRO A 296 21.44 -19.64 -22.70
CA PRO A 296 22.72 -20.31 -22.83
C PRO A 296 23.77 -19.45 -23.56
N ASN A 297 25.03 -19.53 -23.12
CA ASN A 297 26.16 -18.86 -23.78
C ASN A 297 26.29 -19.33 -25.24
N GLY A 298 26.20 -18.43 -26.21
CA GLY A 298 26.20 -18.85 -27.63
C GLY A 298 26.54 -17.85 -28.73
N LEU A 299 26.76 -16.54 -28.48
CA LEU A 299 27.02 -15.58 -29.58
C LEU A 299 27.87 -14.35 -29.20
N LEU A 300 29.09 -14.61 -28.70
CA LEU A 300 30.08 -13.56 -28.36
C LEU A 300 30.74 -12.95 -29.61
N LYS A 301 30.01 -12.12 -30.41
CA LYS A 301 30.62 -11.25 -31.44
C LYS A 301 29.70 -10.17 -32.06
N LYS A 302 29.21 -9.20 -31.27
CA LYS A 302 28.82 -7.86 -31.76
C LYS A 302 28.65 -6.83 -30.61
N LEU A 303 29.78 -6.42 -30.03
CA LEU A 303 29.89 -5.29 -29.11
C LEU A 303 31.00 -4.36 -29.61
N LEU A 304 30.63 -3.34 -30.38
CA LEU A 304 31.40 -2.13 -30.73
C LEU A 304 30.56 -1.28 -31.70
N SER A 305 30.37 0.02 -31.41
CA SER A 305 29.51 0.99 -32.13
C SER A 305 28.01 0.63 -32.16
N TYR A 306 27.06 1.57 -32.23
CA TYR A 306 27.16 3.03 -32.38
C TYR A 306 26.51 3.78 -31.21
N SER A 307 27.11 4.90 -30.82
CA SER A 307 26.39 5.99 -30.14
C SER A 307 26.97 7.35 -30.56
N TRP A 308 26.42 7.90 -31.64
CA TRP A 308 26.07 9.31 -31.72
C TRP A 308 25.09 9.55 -32.88
N CYS A 309 24.30 10.61 -32.77
CA CYS A 309 23.20 10.89 -33.71
C CYS A 309 23.74 11.54 -34.99
N GLU A 310 23.21 11.12 -36.13
CA GLU A 310 23.14 11.96 -37.33
C GLU A 310 21.66 12.29 -37.59
N ARG A 311 21.37 13.46 -38.17
CA ARG A 311 19.99 13.96 -38.32
C ARG A 311 19.32 13.39 -39.56
N GLN A 312 18.08 12.92 -39.43
CA GLN A 312 16.88 13.58 -39.99
C GLN A 312 15.62 12.77 -39.67
N ARG A 313 14.50 13.46 -39.40
CA ARG A 313 13.11 12.94 -39.37
C ARG A 313 12.97 11.42 -39.14
N ASP A 314 13.12 11.00 -37.90
CA ASP A 314 12.52 9.76 -37.41
C ASP A 314 11.59 10.08 -36.25
N THR A 315 10.32 9.85 -36.50
CA THR A 315 9.17 9.93 -35.61
C THR A 315 9.27 8.92 -34.45
N VAL A 316 8.37 9.00 -33.45
CA VAL A 316 8.37 8.08 -32.30
C VAL A 316 7.83 6.71 -32.72
N ARG A 317 8.63 5.94 -33.48
CA ARG A 317 8.27 4.65 -34.07
C ARG A 317 8.63 3.45 -33.18
N LYS A 318 7.77 3.20 -32.19
CA LYS A 318 7.30 1.88 -31.73
C LYS A 318 6.23 2.10 -30.65
N ASP A 319 4.98 1.65 -30.80
CA ASP A 319 4.46 0.63 -31.71
C ASP A 319 3.29 1.11 -32.59
N SER A 320 3.51 1.19 -33.90
CA SER A 320 2.47 1.02 -34.92
C SER A 320 3.08 0.87 -36.32
N SER A 321 2.99 -0.34 -36.89
CA SER A 321 3.11 -0.55 -38.33
C SER A 321 2.23 -1.74 -38.73
N CYS A 322 1.29 -1.51 -39.65
CA CYS A 322 0.25 -2.50 -39.94
C CYS A 322 0.73 -3.51 -41.00
N SER A 323 1.64 -4.38 -40.58
CA SER A 323 1.87 -5.67 -41.25
C SER A 323 0.61 -6.56 -41.14
N PRO A 324 0.33 -7.47 -42.09
CA PRO A 324 -0.83 -8.39 -42.03
C PRO A 324 -0.93 -9.29 -40.78
N GLN A 325 0.07 -9.27 -39.89
CA GLN A 325 0.11 -9.99 -38.62
C GLN A 325 0.33 -9.08 -37.39
N GLY A 326 0.40 -7.76 -37.58
CA GLY A 326 0.54 -6.76 -36.50
C GLY A 326 -0.79 -6.10 -36.16
N LYS A 327 -1.23 -6.18 -34.90
CA LYS A 327 -2.49 -5.55 -34.45
C LYS A 327 -2.30 -4.04 -34.28
N LEU A 328 -3.01 -3.24 -35.08
CA LEU A 328 -3.40 -1.90 -34.68
C LEU A 328 -4.48 -2.03 -33.60
N ASN A 329 -4.16 -1.75 -32.34
CA ASN A 329 -5.13 -1.75 -31.24
C ASN A 329 -5.65 -0.32 -31.03
N LEU A 330 -6.75 0.04 -31.69
CA LEU A 330 -7.54 1.19 -31.26
C LEU A 330 -8.31 0.81 -29.99
N ARG A 331 -8.35 1.72 -29.02
CA ARG A 331 -9.07 1.60 -27.74
C ARG A 331 -9.86 2.89 -27.52
N ASN A 332 -10.84 2.86 -26.63
CA ASN A 332 -11.58 4.08 -26.27
C ASN A 332 -10.62 5.07 -25.61
N SER A 333 -10.42 6.22 -26.24
CA SER A 333 -9.62 7.32 -25.71
C SER A 333 -10.45 8.11 -24.69
N GLY A 334 -9.85 8.51 -23.57
CA GLY A 334 -10.46 9.50 -22.69
C GLY A 334 -10.40 10.91 -23.30
N SER A 335 -11.23 11.83 -22.81
CA SER A 335 -11.13 13.26 -23.18
C SER A 335 -9.73 13.80 -22.90
N PHE A 336 -9.16 14.52 -23.86
CA PHE A 336 -7.80 15.07 -23.79
C PHE A 336 -7.86 16.57 -23.49
N SER A 337 -6.97 17.06 -22.62
CA SER A 337 -6.87 18.50 -22.33
C SER A 337 -5.42 18.89 -22.07
N LEU A 338 -4.96 19.91 -22.79
CA LEU A 338 -3.66 20.55 -22.58
C LEU A 338 -3.86 21.81 -21.73
N ASP A 339 -3.14 21.95 -20.63
CA ASP A 339 -3.20 23.14 -19.78
C ASP A 339 -2.71 24.38 -20.55
N LYS A 340 -3.35 25.53 -20.35
CA LYS A 340 -2.91 26.82 -20.91
C LYS A 340 -1.56 27.28 -20.36
N ALA A 341 -1.08 26.70 -19.27
CA ALA A 341 0.29 26.89 -18.77
C ALA A 341 1.34 26.02 -19.48
N SER A 342 0.94 25.14 -20.41
CA SER A 342 1.85 24.29 -21.19
C SER A 342 2.76 25.12 -22.13
N PRO A 343 4.08 24.84 -22.18
CA PRO A 343 4.97 25.39 -23.22
C PRO A 343 4.81 24.65 -24.58
N PHE A 344 4.08 23.54 -24.59
CA PHE A 344 3.69 22.80 -25.78
C PHE A 344 2.36 23.34 -26.29
N THR A 345 2.36 23.80 -27.54
CA THR A 345 1.20 23.81 -28.43
C THR A 345 1.14 22.48 -29.19
N ILE A 346 0.07 22.28 -29.96
CA ILE A 346 -0.09 21.14 -30.87
C ILE A 346 0.30 21.64 -32.26
N THR A 347 1.00 20.83 -33.07
CA THR A 347 1.44 21.24 -34.41
C THR A 347 0.26 21.52 -35.34
N GLU A 348 0.37 22.51 -36.23
CA GLU A 348 -0.64 22.72 -37.30
C GLU A 348 -0.63 21.57 -38.34
N ASP A 349 0.41 20.72 -38.34
CA ASP A 349 0.48 19.48 -39.12
C ASP A 349 -0.27 18.28 -38.47
N ASP A 350 -0.80 18.40 -37.24
CA ASP A 350 -1.62 17.34 -36.62
C ASP A 350 -3.03 17.30 -37.19
N ILE A 351 -3.32 16.24 -37.95
CA ILE A 351 -4.67 15.94 -38.39
C ILE A 351 -5.35 15.06 -37.34
N PHE A 352 -6.23 15.68 -36.54
CA PHE A 352 -7.09 14.95 -35.61
C PHE A 352 -8.22 14.26 -36.38
N VAL A 353 -8.41 12.99 -36.08
CA VAL A 353 -9.49 12.18 -36.65
C VAL A 353 -10.39 11.74 -35.51
N LEU A 354 -11.55 12.38 -35.41
CA LEU A 354 -12.60 12.00 -34.46
C LEU A 354 -13.38 10.83 -35.06
N LEU A 355 -13.50 9.73 -34.30
CA LEU A 355 -14.01 8.45 -34.75
C LEU A 355 -15.32 8.11 -34.01
N GLY A 356 -16.34 7.70 -34.74
CA GLY A 356 -17.65 7.39 -34.17
C GLY A 356 -18.42 8.63 -33.72
N CYS A 357 -18.27 9.75 -34.43
CA CYS A 357 -19.08 10.94 -34.20
C CYS A 357 -20.53 10.72 -34.64
N SER A 358 -21.48 11.14 -33.80
CA SER A 358 -22.89 11.22 -34.20
C SER A 358 -23.04 12.13 -35.43
N THR A 359 -23.93 11.79 -36.36
CA THR A 359 -24.28 12.67 -37.50
C THR A 359 -25.03 13.94 -37.06
N THR A 360 -25.35 14.08 -35.77
CA THR A 360 -25.87 15.31 -35.14
C THR A 360 -24.82 16.02 -34.27
N SER A 361 -23.56 15.58 -34.30
CA SER A 361 -22.48 16.20 -33.53
C SER A 361 -22.28 17.67 -33.93
N PRO A 362 -21.95 18.56 -32.98
CA PRO A 362 -21.55 19.94 -33.28
C PRO A 362 -20.41 20.05 -34.31
N VAL A 363 -19.55 19.04 -34.45
CA VAL A 363 -18.45 19.05 -35.45
C VAL A 363 -18.94 18.98 -36.89
N PHE A 364 -20.23 18.75 -37.13
CA PHE A 364 -20.85 18.71 -38.46
C PHE A 364 -21.88 19.84 -38.68
N ASP A 365 -21.92 20.87 -37.82
CA ASP A 365 -22.77 22.05 -38.05
C ASP A 365 -22.24 22.87 -39.24
N LEU A 366 -23.14 23.26 -40.15
CA LEU A 366 -22.83 23.96 -41.40
C LEU A 366 -22.53 25.46 -41.21
N ASN A 367 -22.56 25.96 -39.97
CA ASN A 367 -22.28 27.37 -39.64
C ASN A 367 -20.83 27.62 -39.18
N GLU A 368 -20.10 26.56 -38.79
CA GLU A 368 -18.68 26.62 -38.43
C GLU A 368 -17.96 25.48 -39.17
N ASP A 369 -17.16 25.81 -40.21
CA ASP A 369 -16.46 24.85 -41.10
C ASP A 369 -15.32 24.08 -40.37
N LEU A 370 -15.65 23.31 -39.34
CA LEU A 370 -14.73 22.60 -38.46
C LEU A 370 -14.26 21.24 -39.02
N CYS A 371 -14.91 20.72 -40.07
CA CYS A 371 -14.70 19.35 -40.55
C CYS A 371 -14.39 19.28 -42.04
N VAL A 372 -13.19 18.81 -42.41
CA VAL A 372 -12.63 19.00 -43.74
C VAL A 372 -13.10 17.93 -44.74
N SER A 373 -14.21 18.23 -45.43
CA SER A 373 -14.92 17.33 -46.36
C SER A 373 -14.22 17.14 -47.72
N GLY A 374 -12.97 16.68 -47.71
CA GLY A 374 -12.17 16.43 -48.93
C GLY A 374 -11.07 15.39 -48.72
N SER A 375 -9.92 15.84 -48.24
CA SER A 375 -8.78 15.02 -47.79
C SER A 375 -9.23 13.92 -46.82
N GLY A 376 -9.99 14.30 -45.80
CA GLY A 376 -10.47 13.42 -44.75
C GLY A 376 -11.26 12.20 -45.21
N SER A 377 -11.90 12.26 -46.39
CA SER A 377 -12.62 11.13 -46.98
C SER A 377 -11.73 9.93 -47.33
N ARG A 378 -10.42 10.13 -47.49
CA ARG A 378 -9.43 9.05 -47.65
C ARG A 378 -8.91 8.57 -46.30
N ILE A 379 -8.64 9.52 -45.39
CA ILE A 379 -8.10 9.27 -44.05
C ILE A 379 -9.08 8.42 -43.22
N CYS A 380 -10.34 8.84 -43.13
CA CYS A 380 -11.42 8.07 -42.52
C CYS A 380 -11.60 6.69 -43.17
N ARG A 381 -11.52 6.60 -44.49
CA ARG A 381 -11.68 5.32 -45.22
C ARG A 381 -10.52 4.35 -44.93
N GLY A 382 -9.28 4.85 -44.87
CA GLY A 382 -8.12 4.06 -44.48
C GLY A 382 -8.24 3.57 -43.04
N LEU A 383 -8.43 4.47 -42.07
CA LEU A 383 -8.63 4.11 -40.67
C LEU A 383 -9.76 3.10 -40.48
N TYR A 384 -10.94 3.35 -41.03
CA TYR A 384 -12.07 2.40 -40.94
C TYR A 384 -11.83 1.08 -41.68
N SER A 385 -10.94 1.02 -42.68
CA SER A 385 -10.53 -0.26 -43.28
C SER A 385 -9.64 -1.12 -42.35
N CYS A 386 -9.04 -0.54 -41.30
CA CYS A 386 -8.25 -1.30 -40.32
C CYS A 386 -9.16 -2.13 -39.39
N LYS A 387 -8.84 -3.41 -39.23
CA LYS A 387 -9.55 -4.33 -38.33
C LYS A 387 -9.47 -3.91 -36.84
N GLY A 388 -8.57 -3.01 -36.47
CA GLY A 388 -8.49 -2.43 -35.12
C GLY A 388 -9.70 -1.59 -34.70
N VAL A 389 -10.47 -1.07 -35.65
CA VAL A 389 -11.62 -0.17 -35.39
C VAL A 389 -12.76 -0.84 -34.64
N THR A 390 -12.87 -2.17 -34.68
CA THR A 390 -13.82 -2.91 -33.82
C THR A 390 -13.47 -2.83 -32.33
N GLY A 391 -12.23 -2.45 -31.98
CA GLY A 391 -11.80 -2.19 -30.60
C GLY A 391 -12.34 -0.89 -29.99
N ILE A 392 -13.00 -0.06 -30.80
CA ILE A 392 -13.74 1.15 -30.37
C ILE A 392 -15.23 1.07 -30.72
N GLY A 393 -15.78 -0.15 -30.80
CA GLY A 393 -17.21 -0.40 -31.07
C GLY A 393 -17.68 -0.15 -32.50
N LEU A 394 -16.79 0.28 -33.41
CA LEU A 394 -17.16 0.64 -34.78
C LEU A 394 -16.92 -0.51 -35.77
N PRO A 395 -17.82 -0.73 -36.74
CA PRO A 395 -17.65 -1.80 -37.74
C PRO A 395 -16.50 -1.47 -38.72
N GLN A 396 -15.82 -2.52 -39.19
CA GLN A 396 -14.78 -2.36 -40.21
C GLN A 396 -15.41 -1.88 -41.53
N ASN A 397 -14.92 -0.77 -42.05
CA ASN A 397 -15.49 0.06 -43.14
C ASN A 397 -16.78 0.81 -42.74
N ALA A 398 -16.86 1.33 -41.52
CA ALA A 398 -17.92 2.23 -41.06
C ALA A 398 -18.15 3.44 -42.00
N PRO A 399 -19.34 4.07 -41.97
CA PRO A 399 -19.65 5.22 -42.83
C PRO A 399 -18.70 6.39 -42.58
N ILE A 400 -18.12 6.95 -43.64
CA ILE A 400 -17.21 8.11 -43.54
C ILE A 400 -17.91 9.32 -42.89
N SER A 401 -19.23 9.41 -42.96
CA SER A 401 -20.06 10.43 -42.30
C SER A 401 -20.11 10.35 -40.76
N THR A 402 -19.54 9.31 -40.13
CA THR A 402 -19.35 9.25 -38.66
C THR A 402 -17.88 9.46 -38.25
N CYS A 403 -17.06 9.96 -39.17
CA CYS A 403 -15.66 10.28 -38.94
C CYS A 403 -15.42 11.73 -39.36
N CYS A 404 -14.93 12.55 -38.42
CA CYS A 404 -14.55 13.91 -38.73
C CYS A 404 -13.03 14.03 -38.78
N VAL A 405 -12.54 14.79 -39.77
CA VAL A 405 -11.13 15.11 -39.93
C VAL A 405 -10.97 16.60 -39.72
N TYR A 406 -10.11 16.94 -38.77
CA TYR A 406 -10.09 18.18 -38.04
C TYR A 406 -8.66 18.73 -38.03
N ASP A 407 -8.43 19.78 -38.82
CA ASP A 407 -7.08 20.16 -39.31
C ASP A 407 -6.42 21.30 -38.48
N SER A 408 -7.02 21.83 -37.40
CA SER A 408 -6.31 22.72 -36.46
C SER A 408 -7.05 22.92 -35.10
N PRO A 409 -6.39 22.74 -33.94
CA PRO A 409 -7.00 22.97 -32.62
C PRO A 409 -7.16 24.45 -32.22
N SER A 410 -6.80 25.39 -33.10
CA SER A 410 -6.90 26.84 -32.84
C SER A 410 -8.35 27.38 -32.82
N SER A 411 -9.30 26.65 -33.41
CA SER A 411 -10.73 27.01 -33.47
C SER A 411 -11.60 26.46 -32.34
N VAL A 412 -11.12 25.56 -31.48
CA VAL A 412 -11.91 25.08 -30.32
C VAL A 412 -11.91 26.15 -29.22
N GLY A 413 -13.10 26.65 -28.90
CA GLY A 413 -13.29 27.86 -28.09
C GLY A 413 -12.62 27.86 -26.71
N SER A 414 -11.55 28.65 -26.57
CA SER A 414 -10.96 29.09 -25.30
C SER A 414 -10.35 28.01 -24.39
N GLY A 415 -9.95 26.85 -24.92
CA GLY A 415 -9.14 25.87 -24.20
C GLY A 415 -8.78 24.67 -25.08
N TYR A 416 -7.53 24.21 -25.01
CA TYR A 416 -7.01 23.10 -25.83
C TYR A 416 -7.51 21.74 -25.33
N ALA A 417 -8.83 21.52 -25.40
CA ALA A 417 -9.51 20.37 -24.80
C ALA A 417 -10.45 19.68 -25.80
N LEU A 418 -10.17 18.40 -26.09
CA LEU A 418 -11.03 17.48 -26.83
C LEU A 418 -11.94 16.75 -25.86
N ASP A 419 -13.09 17.38 -25.57
CA ASP A 419 -14.13 16.83 -24.71
C ASP A 419 -15.06 15.91 -25.53
N LEU A 420 -14.69 14.63 -25.63
CA LEU A 420 -15.39 13.64 -26.47
C LEU A 420 -16.91 13.53 -26.17
N PRO A 421 -17.38 13.52 -24.90
CA PRO A 421 -18.80 13.61 -24.58
C PRO A 421 -19.50 14.84 -25.17
N LYS A 422 -18.91 16.05 -25.03
CA LYS A 422 -19.49 17.27 -25.63
C LYS A 422 -19.50 17.23 -27.15
N LEU A 423 -18.46 16.65 -27.76
CA LEU A 423 -18.33 16.48 -29.21
C LEU A 423 -19.13 15.30 -29.77
N GLN A 424 -19.80 14.50 -28.93
CA GLN A 424 -20.60 13.33 -29.35
C GLN A 424 -19.82 12.32 -30.23
N CYS A 425 -18.55 12.05 -29.90
CA CYS A 425 -17.68 11.12 -30.63
C CYS A 425 -17.14 10.00 -29.73
N SER A 426 -17.15 8.76 -30.22
CA SER A 426 -16.75 7.57 -29.44
C SER A 426 -15.26 7.51 -29.08
N SER A 427 -14.38 8.02 -29.94
CA SER A 427 -12.93 8.10 -29.69
C SER A 427 -12.29 9.15 -30.62
N TYR A 428 -10.99 9.40 -30.43
CA TYR A 428 -10.17 10.12 -31.41
C TYR A 428 -8.83 9.43 -31.61
N THR A 429 -8.19 9.76 -32.74
CA THR A 429 -6.76 9.53 -32.99
C THR A 429 -6.17 10.79 -33.63
N SER A 430 -4.84 10.95 -33.61
CA SER A 430 -4.16 12.02 -34.35
C SER A 430 -3.13 11.39 -35.30
N ILE A 431 -2.96 12.02 -36.47
CA ILE A 431 -2.04 11.60 -37.51
C ILE A 431 -1.19 12.80 -37.91
N TYR A 432 0.12 12.68 -37.77
CA TYR A 432 1.09 13.75 -38.06
C TYR A 432 2.03 13.40 -39.22
N GLY A 433 1.76 12.30 -39.93
CA GLY A 433 2.50 11.88 -41.11
C GLY A 433 1.75 10.82 -41.93
N PHE A 434 1.63 11.03 -43.25
CA PHE A 434 0.91 10.12 -44.16
C PHE A 434 1.84 9.33 -45.11
N GLY A 435 3.13 9.67 -45.16
CA GLY A 435 4.06 9.15 -46.16
C GLY A 435 3.63 9.50 -47.59
N ASP A 436 4.06 8.69 -48.56
CA ASP A 436 3.76 8.90 -49.99
C ASP A 436 2.31 8.58 -50.40
N ASP A 437 1.47 8.04 -49.49
CA ASP A 437 0.09 7.62 -49.82
C ASP A 437 -0.91 7.76 -48.66
N ALA A 438 -1.66 8.86 -48.66
CA ALA A 438 -2.75 9.15 -47.73
C ALA A 438 -4.00 8.26 -47.90
N GLY A 439 -3.94 7.18 -48.68
CA GLY A 439 -4.93 6.10 -48.70
C GLY A 439 -4.57 4.88 -47.85
N ASP A 440 -3.31 4.73 -47.43
CA ASP A 440 -2.79 3.49 -46.83
C ASP A 440 -2.39 3.65 -45.34
N PRO A 441 -3.26 3.28 -44.38
CA PRO A 441 -2.99 3.41 -42.94
C PRO A 441 -1.88 2.50 -42.43
N THR A 442 -1.33 1.60 -43.26
CA THR A 442 -0.13 0.82 -42.89
C THR A 442 1.15 1.67 -42.91
N LYS A 443 1.11 2.83 -43.58
CA LYS A 443 2.24 3.76 -43.76
C LYS A 443 2.18 5.00 -42.86
N TRP A 444 1.01 5.33 -42.31
CA TRP A 444 0.79 6.56 -41.54
C TRP A 444 1.45 6.51 -40.15
N GLU A 445 1.59 7.70 -39.55
CA GLU A 445 2.27 7.94 -38.29
C GLU A 445 1.28 8.51 -37.29
N PHE A 446 0.90 7.68 -36.31
CA PHE A 446 -0.15 7.97 -35.34
C PHE A 446 0.44 8.50 -34.03
N GLY A 447 -0.18 9.53 -33.49
CA GLY A 447 0.25 10.24 -32.29
C GLY A 447 -0.16 11.71 -32.34
N ILE A 448 -0.25 12.37 -31.19
CA ILE A 448 -0.34 13.82 -31.12
C ILE A 448 1.10 14.36 -31.19
N SER A 449 1.43 15.08 -32.26
CA SER A 449 2.64 15.88 -32.30
C SER A 449 2.43 17.18 -31.52
N LEU A 450 3.51 17.75 -31.01
CA LEU A 450 3.46 18.89 -30.09
C LEU A 450 4.54 19.89 -30.47
N GLU A 451 4.12 20.98 -31.11
CA GLU A 451 4.97 22.14 -31.36
C GLU A 451 5.19 22.87 -30.03
N TYR A 452 6.33 22.62 -29.39
CA TYR A 452 6.81 23.52 -28.35
C TYR A 452 7.17 24.87 -29.00
N ASN A 453 6.87 25.98 -28.33
CA ASN A 453 7.13 27.28 -28.93
C ASN A 453 8.66 27.53 -29.08
N ASP A 454 9.14 27.50 -30.32
CA ASP A 454 10.54 27.68 -30.71
C ASP A 454 11.07 29.11 -30.44
N SER A 455 10.27 30.00 -29.82
CA SER A 455 10.69 31.33 -29.34
C SER A 455 11.87 31.32 -28.36
N TYR A 456 12.19 30.16 -27.77
CA TYR A 456 13.39 29.95 -26.94
C TYR A 456 14.58 29.34 -27.71
N TYR A 457 14.37 28.87 -28.94
CA TYR A 457 15.40 28.36 -29.86
C TYR A 457 16.07 29.53 -30.61
N THR A 458 16.72 30.36 -29.80
CA THR A 458 17.57 31.49 -30.22
C THR A 458 18.56 31.11 -31.32
N ASP A 459 19.09 32.09 -32.06
CA ASP A 459 20.13 31.81 -33.06
C ASP A 459 21.38 31.17 -32.45
N THR A 460 21.65 31.40 -31.15
CA THR A 460 22.65 30.66 -30.37
C THR A 460 22.37 29.15 -30.26
N CYS A 461 21.10 28.71 -30.28
CA CYS A 461 20.73 27.28 -30.35
C CYS A 461 21.04 26.70 -31.75
N LYS A 462 20.81 27.48 -32.81
CA LYS A 462 21.13 27.12 -34.20
C LYS A 462 22.65 27.02 -34.41
N ASP A 463 23.41 28.01 -33.95
CA ASP A 463 24.88 28.00 -33.92
C ASP A 463 25.42 26.81 -33.10
N CYS A 464 24.79 26.51 -31.96
CA CYS A 464 25.16 25.38 -31.11
C CYS A 464 25.09 24.04 -31.87
N GLU A 465 23.94 23.70 -32.45
CA GLU A 465 23.83 22.42 -33.13
C GLU A 465 24.57 22.38 -34.48
N ALA A 466 24.64 23.50 -35.22
CA ALA A 466 25.45 23.60 -36.42
C ALA A 466 26.94 23.32 -36.15
N SER A 467 27.38 23.52 -34.90
CA SER A 467 28.73 23.24 -34.45
C SER A 467 28.95 21.86 -33.81
N GLY A 468 27.92 21.01 -33.77
CA GLY A 468 27.98 19.70 -33.11
C GLY A 468 27.87 19.76 -31.57
N GLY A 469 27.23 20.80 -31.03
CA GLY A 469 26.73 20.80 -29.65
C GLY A 469 25.31 20.22 -29.53
N LEU A 470 24.85 20.02 -28.30
CA LEU A 470 23.46 19.78 -27.96
C LEU A 470 22.90 21.05 -27.30
N CYS A 471 21.78 21.59 -27.79
CA CYS A 471 21.18 22.78 -27.19
C CYS A 471 20.49 22.45 -25.85
N GLY A 472 20.53 23.36 -24.87
CA GLY A 472 19.94 23.15 -23.54
C GLY A 472 19.96 24.40 -22.65
N PHE A 473 19.54 24.24 -21.40
CA PHE A 473 19.44 25.33 -20.40
C PHE A 473 20.05 24.93 -19.06
N ALA A 474 20.66 25.89 -18.37
CA ALA A 474 21.18 25.71 -17.02
C ALA A 474 20.06 25.88 -15.97
N GLY A 475 19.70 24.79 -15.30
CA GLY A 475 18.55 24.73 -14.38
C GLY A 475 18.63 25.55 -13.08
N LEU A 476 19.69 26.33 -12.87
CA LEU A 476 19.87 27.20 -11.69
C LEU A 476 19.57 28.68 -11.95
N ASP A 477 19.68 29.14 -13.20
CA ASP A 477 19.51 30.54 -13.59
C ASP A 477 18.65 30.73 -14.85
N GLN A 478 18.14 29.64 -15.43
CA GLN A 478 17.39 29.64 -16.70
C GLN A 478 18.17 30.31 -17.84
N SER A 479 19.50 30.18 -17.86
CA SER A 479 20.35 30.66 -18.95
C SER A 479 20.60 29.60 -20.03
N PHE A 480 20.77 30.08 -21.27
CA PHE A 480 21.06 29.25 -22.43
C PHE A 480 22.45 28.59 -22.35
N ALA A 481 22.54 27.29 -22.66
CA ALA A 481 23.78 26.53 -22.65
C ALA A 481 23.91 25.58 -23.85
N CYS A 482 25.02 25.70 -24.59
CA CYS A 482 25.42 24.78 -25.64
C CYS A 482 26.30 23.65 -25.08
N ILE A 483 25.78 22.42 -25.06
CA ILE A 483 26.42 21.25 -24.45
C ILE A 483 27.32 20.57 -25.49
N CYS A 484 28.60 20.91 -25.50
CA CYS A 484 29.54 20.37 -26.49
C CYS A 484 29.96 18.94 -26.16
N ARG A 485 30.08 18.10 -27.20
CA ARG A 485 30.49 16.68 -27.10
C ARG A 485 31.84 16.41 -26.43
N ASN A 486 32.62 17.47 -26.22
CA ASN A 486 33.94 17.49 -25.62
C ASN A 486 33.93 17.73 -24.09
N GLY A 487 32.74 17.87 -23.47
CA GLY A 487 32.57 18.16 -22.04
C GLY A 487 32.77 19.62 -21.62
N LEU A 488 32.86 20.54 -22.59
CA LEU A 488 33.03 21.98 -22.36
C LEU A 488 31.80 22.72 -22.89
N ASN A 489 30.85 23.01 -22.01
CA ASN A 489 29.63 23.72 -22.39
C ASN A 489 29.90 25.22 -22.59
N THR A 490 29.32 25.82 -23.63
CA THR A 490 29.51 27.24 -23.99
C THR A 490 28.17 27.98 -24.03
N SER A 491 28.18 29.30 -24.24
CA SER A 491 26.96 30.12 -24.37
C SER A 491 26.48 30.31 -25.81
N ASN A 492 27.14 29.70 -26.81
CA ASN A 492 26.75 29.81 -28.22
C ASN A 492 27.12 28.59 -29.08
N ASN A 493 28.39 28.19 -29.17
CA ASN A 493 28.79 27.08 -30.06
C ASN A 493 30.06 26.33 -29.64
N CYS A 494 30.32 25.22 -30.32
CA CYS A 494 31.40 24.25 -30.11
C CYS A 494 32.49 24.30 -31.20
N LEU A 495 32.32 25.09 -32.26
CA LEU A 495 33.29 25.26 -33.36
C LEU A 495 34.33 26.35 -33.00
N GLY A 496 34.82 26.30 -31.75
CA GLY A 496 35.44 27.43 -31.07
C GLY A 496 36.72 27.11 -30.29
N ARG A 497 37.75 26.56 -30.94
CA ARG A 497 39.14 26.72 -30.44
C ARG A 497 39.58 28.18 -30.67
N GLY A 498 39.10 29.13 -29.86
CA GLY A 498 39.30 30.54 -30.14
C GLY A 498 38.95 31.53 -29.04
N TYR A 499 39.84 31.62 -28.04
CA TYR A 499 40.04 32.78 -27.13
C TYR A 499 38.91 33.20 -26.16
N ALA A 500 39.32 33.44 -24.92
CA ALA A 500 38.46 33.87 -23.83
C ALA A 500 37.96 35.31 -24.01
N TRP A 501 36.78 35.59 -23.44
CA TRP A 501 36.45 36.94 -23.00
C TRP A 501 37.20 37.25 -21.70
N SER A 502 38.34 37.92 -21.84
CA SER A 502 38.90 38.77 -20.80
C SER A 502 39.03 40.19 -21.36
N GLY A 503 39.09 41.19 -20.47
CA GLY A 503 39.43 42.55 -20.88
C GLY A 503 38.24 43.51 -20.91
N SER A 504 38.10 44.24 -19.81
CA SER A 504 37.53 45.58 -19.78
C SER A 504 38.21 46.51 -20.81
N GLY A 505 37.45 47.02 -21.79
CA GLY A 505 37.61 48.35 -22.40
C GLY A 505 38.86 48.65 -23.25
N GLY A 506 38.66 48.91 -24.55
CA GLY A 506 39.66 49.54 -25.42
C GLY A 506 39.10 49.97 -26.77
N GLN A 507 39.22 51.24 -27.14
CA GLN A 507 38.77 51.76 -28.45
C GLN A 507 39.81 51.53 -29.56
N LYS A 508 39.35 51.29 -30.80
CA LYS A 508 39.65 52.20 -31.94
C LYS A 508 38.85 51.89 -33.21
N LEU A 509 38.80 52.88 -34.10
CA LEU A 509 38.16 52.87 -35.42
C LEU A 509 39.03 52.12 -36.44
N GLU A 510 38.40 51.55 -37.47
CA GLU A 510 38.59 52.06 -38.84
C GLU A 510 37.35 51.80 -39.74
N ILE A 511 37.37 52.25 -41.00
CA ILE A 511 36.18 52.58 -41.81
C ILE A 511 36.33 52.04 -43.25
N ARG A 512 35.25 51.51 -43.87
CA ARG A 512 34.80 51.87 -45.26
C ARG A 512 33.60 51.09 -45.82
N MET A 513 32.56 51.85 -46.22
CA MET A 513 31.71 51.71 -47.44
C MET A 513 30.86 50.42 -47.60
N ILE A 514 29.66 50.42 -48.20
CA ILE A 514 29.17 51.11 -49.41
C ILE A 514 27.75 51.75 -49.23
N LEU A 515 27.41 52.65 -50.17
CA LEU A 515 26.29 53.60 -50.30
C LEU A 515 24.85 53.14 -49.97
N GLY A 516 23.98 54.10 -49.59
CA GLY A 516 22.53 53.83 -49.40
C GLY A 516 21.49 54.98 -49.26
N ALA A 517 21.79 56.29 -49.52
CA ALA A 517 20.82 57.43 -49.56
C ALA A 517 20.04 57.79 -48.23
N ALA A 518 19.53 59.01 -47.96
CA ALA A 518 19.79 60.36 -48.52
C ALA A 518 19.34 61.50 -47.55
N ILE A 519 20.18 62.55 -47.43
CA ILE A 519 19.89 64.01 -47.27
C ILE A 519 18.87 64.52 -46.20
N ILE A 520 19.34 65.32 -45.23
CA ILE A 520 18.93 66.73 -44.91
C ILE A 520 19.87 67.30 -43.81
N MET A 521 19.99 68.63 -43.66
CA MET A 521 21.03 69.32 -42.85
C MET A 521 20.49 70.38 -41.86
N VAL A 522 21.39 70.81 -40.93
CA VAL A 522 21.33 72.03 -40.07
C VAL A 522 20.35 71.97 -38.88
N GLY A 523 20.69 72.40 -37.65
CA GLY A 523 22.01 72.78 -37.12
C GLY A 523 21.98 73.61 -35.81
N MET A 524 23.18 73.84 -35.24
CA MET A 524 23.54 74.82 -34.19
C MET A 524 23.07 74.62 -32.73
N ARG A 525 24.02 74.91 -31.83
CA ARG A 525 24.08 74.64 -30.38
C ARG A 525 23.34 75.66 -29.51
N THR A 526 23.18 75.29 -28.23
CA THR A 526 22.84 76.14 -27.04
C THR A 526 21.38 76.60 -26.99
N LEU A 527 20.68 76.64 -25.84
CA LEU A 527 21.09 76.90 -24.44
C LEU A 527 20.69 75.75 -23.46
N LYS A 528 21.25 75.76 -22.23
CA LYS A 528 20.68 75.06 -21.06
C LYS A 528 19.72 75.99 -20.29
N ILE A 529 19.04 75.44 -19.28
CA ILE A 529 18.17 76.12 -18.29
C ILE A 529 16.75 76.42 -18.81
N PHE A 530 15.86 75.40 -18.82
CA PHE A 530 14.41 75.52 -18.54
C PHE A 530 13.72 74.14 -18.47
N SER A 531 14.14 73.28 -17.52
CA SER A 531 13.59 71.90 -17.43
C SER A 531 13.43 71.35 -16.01
N LEU A 532 13.99 72.00 -14.98
CA LEU A 532 13.95 71.50 -13.59
C LEU A 532 12.63 71.80 -12.86
N ALA A 533 11.75 72.62 -13.44
CA ALA A 533 10.53 73.11 -12.79
C ALA A 533 9.26 72.29 -13.13
N PHE A 534 9.27 71.51 -14.21
CA PHE A 534 8.07 70.78 -14.66
C PHE A 534 7.92 69.40 -14.01
N VAL A 535 9.04 68.74 -13.69
CA VAL A 535 9.06 67.40 -13.08
C VAL A 535 8.57 67.41 -11.62
N LEU A 536 8.74 68.53 -10.91
CA LEU A 536 8.33 68.69 -9.50
C LEU A 536 6.84 69.04 -9.31
N LEU A 537 6.09 69.30 -10.38
CA LEU A 537 4.67 69.70 -10.32
C LEU A 537 3.67 68.56 -10.60
N VAL A 538 4.16 67.36 -10.95
CA VAL A 538 3.32 66.17 -11.22
C VAL A 538 3.23 65.24 -9.99
N LEU A 539 4.06 65.45 -8.97
CA LEU A 539 4.17 64.61 -7.78
C LEU A 539 3.28 65.05 -6.59
N SER A 540 2.30 65.95 -6.80
CA SER A 540 1.51 66.55 -5.72
C SER A 540 0.00 66.67 -5.98
N SER A 541 -0.62 65.68 -6.63
CA SER A 541 -2.06 65.39 -6.44
C SER A 541 -2.52 64.08 -7.10
N LEU A 542 -2.62 63.01 -6.31
CA LEU A 542 -3.73 62.05 -6.28
C LEU A 542 -3.55 61.16 -5.04
N GLN A 543 -4.65 60.75 -4.40
CA GLN A 543 -4.64 60.28 -3.01
C GLN A 543 -5.35 58.94 -2.84
N GLU A 544 -4.77 58.10 -1.96
CA GLU A 544 -5.35 56.92 -1.30
C GLU A 544 -6.20 55.92 -2.12
N ALA A 545 -5.57 54.77 -2.41
CA ALA A 545 -6.27 53.49 -2.43
C ALA A 545 -5.51 52.52 -1.51
N MET A 546 -6.16 52.02 -0.46
CA MET A 546 -5.59 50.98 0.40
C MET A 546 -5.83 49.59 -0.19
N SER A 547 -4.79 48.76 -0.25
CA SER A 547 -4.91 47.30 -0.21
C SER A 547 -3.65 46.67 0.39
N HIS A 548 -3.78 45.45 0.92
CA HIS A 548 -2.73 44.76 1.67
C HIS A 548 -1.86 43.86 0.77
N GLY A 549 -0.68 43.49 1.27
CA GLY A 549 0.10 42.36 0.73
C GLY A 549 1.54 42.71 0.32
N VAL A 550 2.45 42.82 1.29
CA VAL A 550 3.90 42.79 0.98
C VAL A 550 4.29 41.33 0.71
N HIS A 551 4.62 41.02 -0.54
CA HIS A 551 4.89 39.65 -0.97
C HIS A 551 6.17 39.07 -0.32
N PRO A 552 6.14 37.89 0.33
CA PRO A 552 7.27 37.39 1.12
C PRO A 552 8.60 37.26 0.35
N LEU A 553 8.55 36.99 -0.96
CA LEU A 553 9.75 36.82 -1.78
C LEU A 553 10.55 38.12 -1.99
N SER A 554 9.98 39.31 -1.74
CA SER A 554 10.67 40.58 -1.99
C SER A 554 11.84 40.89 -1.02
N LYS A 555 12.15 39.96 -0.10
CA LYS A 555 13.32 40.00 0.79
C LYS A 555 14.39 38.96 0.44
N ILE A 556 14.17 38.10 -0.56
CA ILE A 556 15.14 37.08 -0.96
C ILE A 556 16.07 37.67 -2.04
N ALA A 557 17.35 37.84 -1.71
CA ALA A 557 18.36 38.37 -2.62
C ALA A 557 18.81 37.29 -3.63
N LEU A 558 17.99 37.10 -4.67
CA LEU A 558 18.07 36.03 -5.68
C LEU A 558 19.25 36.14 -6.70
N HIS A 559 20.41 36.60 -6.24
CA HIS A 559 21.61 36.83 -7.07
C HIS A 559 22.91 36.26 -6.49
N ASN A 560 22.87 35.36 -5.50
CA ASN A 560 24.11 34.84 -4.90
C ASN A 560 24.08 33.38 -4.42
N THR A 561 23.43 32.49 -5.17
CA THR A 561 23.42 31.02 -4.92
C THR A 561 23.88 30.23 -6.15
N LYS A 562 25.11 30.48 -6.61
CA LYS A 562 25.88 29.41 -7.26
C LYS A 562 26.25 28.38 -6.19
N TYR A 563 26.12 27.10 -6.49
CA TYR A 563 26.68 26.03 -5.66
C TYR A 563 28.21 26.12 -5.71
N ALA A 564 28.79 26.79 -4.71
CA ALA A 564 30.23 26.93 -4.55
C ALA A 564 30.84 25.67 -3.93
N LEU A 565 30.80 24.57 -4.68
CA LEU A 565 31.69 23.43 -4.42
C LEU A 565 33.13 23.94 -4.53
N ASP A 566 33.97 23.57 -3.57
CA ASP A 566 35.38 23.97 -3.56
C ASP A 566 36.15 23.05 -4.52
N GLU A 567 36.68 23.61 -5.63
CA GLU A 567 37.41 22.86 -6.67
C GLU A 567 38.64 22.10 -6.15
N LEU A 568 39.14 22.46 -4.95
CA LEU A 568 40.27 21.82 -4.29
C LEU A 568 39.82 20.84 -3.18
N ALA A 569 38.54 20.84 -2.80
CA ALA A 569 37.96 19.82 -1.93
C ALA A 569 37.56 18.57 -2.72
N PHE A 570 37.57 17.40 -2.09
CA PHE A 570 37.06 16.17 -2.71
C PHE A 570 36.56 15.15 -1.68
N VAL A 571 35.68 14.26 -2.14
CA VAL A 571 35.32 13.01 -1.48
C VAL A 571 35.48 11.85 -2.48
N LYS A 572 36.19 10.80 -2.09
CA LYS A 572 36.45 9.61 -2.91
C LYS A 572 36.08 8.35 -2.14
N VAL A 573 35.34 7.47 -2.79
CA VAL A 573 34.75 6.26 -2.18
C VAL A 573 35.37 5.02 -2.79
N SER A 574 35.58 3.98 -1.97
CA SER A 574 36.06 2.68 -2.45
C SER A 574 35.58 1.52 -1.55
N PRO A 575 35.09 0.41 -2.13
CA PRO A 575 34.74 0.20 -3.54
C PRO A 575 33.46 0.96 -3.95
N THR A 576 33.21 1.06 -5.26
CA THR A 576 31.99 1.70 -5.83
C THR A 576 30.84 0.71 -6.11
N VAL A 577 31.09 -0.60 -6.01
CA VAL A 577 30.06 -1.64 -6.15
C VAL A 577 30.12 -2.58 -4.95
N LEU A 578 28.98 -2.80 -4.31
CA LEU A 578 28.83 -3.53 -3.05
C LEU A 578 28.07 -4.85 -3.23
N GLY A 579 28.22 -5.79 -2.29
CA GLY A 579 27.45 -7.04 -2.26
C GLY A 579 27.75 -8.03 -3.39
N LEU A 580 29.00 -8.07 -3.90
CA LEU A 580 29.40 -8.88 -5.05
C LEU A 580 29.20 -10.41 -4.89
N LYS A 581 29.08 -10.91 -3.66
CA LYS A 581 28.75 -12.31 -3.32
C LYS A 581 27.34 -12.45 -2.73
N GLY A 582 26.51 -11.42 -2.85
CA GLY A 582 25.18 -11.33 -2.27
C GLY A 582 25.11 -10.58 -0.92
N GLU A 583 26.24 -10.10 -0.38
CA GLU A 583 26.29 -9.49 0.96
C GLU A 583 25.24 -8.36 1.13
N THR A 584 24.62 -8.29 2.32
CA THR A 584 23.60 -7.30 2.70
C THR A 584 24.17 -6.12 3.49
N THR A 585 25.45 -6.20 3.87
CA THR A 585 26.21 -5.10 4.48
C THR A 585 27.60 -5.05 3.87
N ALA A 586 28.20 -3.87 3.72
CA ALA A 586 29.55 -3.71 3.19
C ALA A 586 30.28 -2.49 3.78
N TRP A 587 31.59 -2.63 3.96
CA TRP A 587 32.46 -1.53 4.40
C TRP A 587 32.93 -0.69 3.20
N VAL A 588 32.71 0.62 3.29
CA VAL A 588 33.19 1.61 2.29
C VAL A 588 34.23 2.52 2.95
N LYS A 589 35.40 2.66 2.32
CA LYS A 589 36.43 3.63 2.68
C LYS A 589 36.18 4.94 1.95
N VAL A 590 36.15 6.03 2.71
CA VAL A 590 35.86 7.39 2.24
C VAL A 590 37.07 8.27 2.52
N ASP A 591 37.82 8.60 1.47
CA ASP A 591 38.97 9.50 1.52
C ASP A 591 38.57 10.90 1.08
N PHE A 592 38.86 11.91 1.89
CA PHE A 592 38.43 13.28 1.62
C PHE A 592 39.51 14.31 1.93
N SER A 593 39.39 15.47 1.30
CA SER A 593 40.23 16.63 1.56
C SER A 593 39.42 17.91 1.56
N CYS A 594 39.76 18.83 2.47
CA CYS A 594 39.26 20.19 2.57
C CYS A 594 40.48 21.14 2.58
N PRO A 595 40.53 22.19 1.74
CA PRO A 595 41.64 23.14 1.76
C PRO A 595 41.67 24.03 3.01
N ASN A 596 40.49 24.28 3.58
CA ASN A 596 40.28 25.16 4.74
C ASN A 596 39.61 24.36 5.88
N PRO A 597 40.28 23.33 6.44
CA PRO A 597 39.65 22.35 7.32
C PRO A 597 39.26 22.93 8.68
N SER A 598 38.03 22.63 9.11
CA SER A 598 37.52 23.01 10.44
C SER A 598 37.28 21.80 11.35
N ASN A 599 37.12 22.04 12.65
CA ASN A 599 36.77 20.98 13.61
C ASN A 599 35.32 20.51 13.50
N ASP A 600 34.46 21.33 12.87
CA ASP A 600 33.04 21.08 12.60
C ASP A 600 32.77 20.70 11.12
N ASP A 601 33.81 20.31 10.38
CA ASP A 601 33.65 19.64 9.08
C ASP A 601 33.14 18.21 9.27
N TRP A 602 32.24 17.75 8.41
CA TRP A 602 31.60 16.44 8.52
C TRP A 602 31.29 15.77 7.19
N ILE A 603 31.31 14.44 7.17
CA ILE A 603 30.94 13.58 6.05
C ILE A 603 29.53 13.04 6.27
N ALA A 604 28.65 13.26 5.29
CA ALA A 604 27.29 12.74 5.24
C ALA A 604 27.18 11.53 4.30
N VAL A 605 26.22 10.63 4.57
CA VAL A 605 25.82 9.55 3.66
C VAL A 605 24.39 9.80 3.19
N PHE A 606 24.13 9.75 1.88
CA PHE A 606 22.77 9.91 1.31
C PHE A 606 22.39 8.72 0.44
N SER A 607 21.14 8.27 0.61
CA SER A 607 20.40 7.45 -0.35
C SER A 607 19.04 8.12 -0.58
N PRO A 608 18.61 8.41 -1.82
CA PRO A 608 19.35 8.21 -3.07
C PRO A 608 20.61 9.07 -3.18
N ALA A 609 21.47 8.75 -4.15
CA ALA A 609 22.68 9.52 -4.44
C ALA A 609 22.42 10.86 -5.17
N ASN A 610 21.15 11.25 -5.30
CA ASN A 610 20.70 12.53 -5.84
C ASN A 610 19.91 13.27 -4.75
N PHE A 611 20.63 13.92 -3.84
CA PHE A 611 20.11 14.53 -2.63
C PHE A 611 20.06 16.07 -2.75
N SER A 612 19.14 16.71 -2.02
CA SER A 612 19.09 18.17 -1.92
C SER A 612 19.86 18.64 -0.69
N ALA A 613 20.98 19.32 -0.92
CA ALA A 613 21.76 20.02 0.10
C ALA A 613 21.18 21.39 0.51
N ALA A 614 19.97 21.72 0.08
CA ALA A 614 19.28 22.94 0.52
C ALA A 614 18.86 22.82 2.00
N ILE A 615 18.82 23.94 2.72
CA ILE A 615 18.34 23.98 4.10
C ILE A 615 16.80 24.03 4.08
N CYS A 616 16.17 23.09 4.78
CA CYS A 616 14.71 23.06 4.99
C CYS A 616 14.43 23.49 6.44
N PRO A 617 13.83 24.67 6.69
CA PRO A 617 13.67 25.18 8.06
C PRO A 617 12.80 24.28 8.95
N PRO A 618 13.16 24.12 10.24
CA PRO A 618 12.41 23.27 11.16
C PRO A 618 10.98 23.78 11.38
N THR A 619 9.97 22.94 11.16
CA THR A 619 8.54 23.30 11.35
C THR A 619 7.97 22.90 12.71
N ASN A 620 8.70 22.10 13.49
CA ASN A 620 8.37 21.66 14.85
C ASN A 620 9.66 21.32 15.62
N SER A 621 9.55 20.90 16.89
CA SER A 621 10.70 20.52 17.74
C SER A 621 11.39 19.22 17.35
N GLN A 622 10.72 18.32 16.61
CA GLN A 622 11.30 17.03 16.19
C GLN A 622 12.20 17.17 14.95
N MET A 623 12.18 18.32 14.26
CA MET A 623 13.15 18.63 13.20
C MET A 623 14.47 19.11 13.81
N ILE A 624 15.42 18.18 13.95
CA ILE A 624 16.73 18.40 14.57
C ILE A 624 17.81 18.62 13.48
N PRO A 625 18.97 19.24 13.76
CA PRO A 625 20.06 19.35 12.79
C PRO A 625 20.70 17.99 12.46
N PRO A 626 21.17 17.75 11.21
CA PRO A 626 21.35 18.72 10.13
C PRO A 626 20.13 18.91 9.21
N VAL A 627 19.46 20.06 9.36
CA VAL A 627 18.18 20.44 8.71
C VAL A 627 18.27 20.65 7.18
N LEU A 628 18.56 19.58 6.46
CA LEU A 628 18.67 19.50 5.01
C LEU A 628 17.35 18.99 4.39
N CYS A 629 16.99 19.51 3.22
CA CYS A 629 15.83 19.05 2.43
C CYS A 629 15.97 17.62 1.87
N THR A 630 17.07 16.94 2.16
CA THR A 630 17.17 15.48 2.13
C THR A 630 17.96 15.08 3.36
N ALA A 631 17.34 14.33 4.27
CA ALA A 631 18.01 13.81 5.44
C ALA A 631 19.15 12.85 5.04
N PRO A 632 20.36 12.97 5.61
CA PRO A 632 21.36 11.92 5.51
C PRO A 632 20.91 10.66 6.26
N LEU A 633 21.42 9.50 5.84
CA LEU A 633 21.21 8.23 6.53
C LEU A 633 21.96 8.19 7.87
N LYS A 634 23.22 8.64 7.83
CA LYS A 634 24.20 8.70 8.92
C LYS A 634 25.28 9.72 8.56
N TYR A 635 26.04 10.21 9.54
CA TYR A 635 27.12 11.17 9.34
C TYR A 635 28.27 11.01 10.35
N GLN A 636 29.45 11.55 10.04
CA GLN A 636 30.59 11.55 10.98
C GLN A 636 31.51 12.76 10.75
N TYR A 637 32.03 13.34 11.84
CA TYR A 637 32.99 14.44 11.79
C TYR A 637 34.31 14.04 11.12
N ALA A 638 34.85 14.95 10.32
CA ALA A 638 36.04 14.75 9.50
C ALA A 638 37.32 14.46 10.31
N ASN A 639 37.35 14.84 11.60
CA ASN A 639 38.46 14.67 12.53
C ASN A 639 38.40 13.38 13.38
N TYR A 640 37.34 12.56 13.27
CA TYR A 640 37.09 11.39 14.13
C TYR A 640 38.25 10.39 14.13
N THR A 641 38.75 10.00 12.94
CA THR A 641 39.94 9.13 12.79
C THR A 641 41.26 9.91 12.76
N ASN A 642 41.28 11.14 12.22
CA ASN A 642 42.47 11.98 12.13
C ASN A 642 42.38 13.24 13.00
N ARG A 643 42.96 13.19 14.20
CA ARG A 643 43.07 14.35 15.11
C ARG A 643 43.93 15.50 14.55
N ASN A 644 44.69 15.29 13.47
CA ASN A 644 45.40 16.35 12.74
C ASN A 644 44.61 16.92 11.55
N TYR A 645 43.36 16.51 11.31
CA TYR A 645 42.57 16.94 10.16
C TYR A 645 42.58 18.47 9.95
N THR A 646 42.43 19.25 11.02
CA THR A 646 42.47 20.73 11.03
C THR A 646 43.85 21.37 10.76
N LYS A 647 44.88 20.56 10.52
CA LYS A 647 46.21 20.99 10.08
C LYS A 647 46.58 20.43 8.70
N GLU A 648 46.10 19.22 8.39
CA GLU A 648 46.48 18.45 7.20
C GLU A 648 45.48 18.57 6.05
N GLY A 649 44.25 19.03 6.33
CA GLY A 649 43.17 19.17 5.35
C GLY A 649 42.69 17.85 4.76
N LYS A 650 42.99 16.72 5.42
CA LYS A 650 42.84 15.36 4.87
C LYS A 650 42.39 14.38 5.93
N GLY A 651 41.42 13.54 5.58
CA GLY A 651 40.89 12.49 6.44
C GLY A 651 40.49 11.25 5.66
N SER A 652 40.27 10.17 6.40
CA SER A 652 39.87 8.87 5.87
C SER A 652 38.95 8.20 6.87
N LEU A 653 37.70 8.01 6.49
CA LEU A 653 36.68 7.34 7.30
C LEU A 653 36.34 5.98 6.68
N LYS A 654 35.73 5.11 7.49
CA LYS A 654 35.09 3.88 7.04
C LYS A 654 33.66 3.90 7.54
N PHE A 655 32.73 3.66 6.63
CA PHE A 655 31.32 3.49 6.97
C PHE A 655 30.88 2.06 6.66
N GLN A 656 30.03 1.48 7.50
CA GLN A 656 29.33 0.24 7.23
C GLN A 656 27.95 0.57 6.65
N LEU A 657 27.78 0.25 5.36
CA LEU A 657 26.54 0.48 4.63
C LEU A 657 25.71 -0.80 4.56
N ILE A 658 24.39 -0.63 4.65
CA ILE A 658 23.40 -1.70 4.53
C ILE A 658 22.67 -1.59 3.19
N LYS A 659 22.07 -2.69 2.73
CA LYS A 659 21.36 -2.78 1.45
C LYS A 659 19.88 -2.38 1.63
N GLN A 660 19.63 -1.07 1.60
CA GLN A 660 18.30 -0.45 1.76
C GLN A 660 17.78 0.18 0.46
N ARG A 661 17.90 -0.56 -0.66
CA ARG A 661 17.55 -0.11 -2.04
C ARG A 661 18.41 1.08 -2.54
N SER A 662 18.12 1.54 -3.75
CA SER A 662 18.68 2.75 -4.39
C SER A 662 20.22 2.78 -4.58
N ASP A 663 20.73 3.94 -5.01
CA ASP A 663 22.15 4.30 -5.07
C ASP A 663 22.56 5.23 -3.92
N ILE A 664 23.85 5.27 -3.59
CA ILE A 664 24.41 5.99 -2.43
C ILE A 664 25.48 6.99 -2.88
N SER A 665 25.52 8.17 -2.23
CA SER A 665 26.62 9.15 -2.33
C SER A 665 27.07 9.61 -0.96
N PHE A 666 28.33 10.00 -0.86
CA PHE A 666 28.89 10.69 0.30
C PHE A 666 29.14 12.16 -0.02
N ALA A 667 29.02 13.03 0.98
CA ALA A 667 29.27 14.46 0.81
C ALA A 667 30.05 15.04 2.00
N LEU A 668 30.87 16.06 1.73
CA LEU A 668 31.63 16.82 2.74
C LEU A 668 30.95 18.17 2.96
N PHE A 669 30.69 18.49 4.22
CA PHE A 669 30.14 19.75 4.69
C PHE A 669 31.10 20.45 5.66
N THR A 670 30.94 21.77 5.79
CA THR A 670 31.57 22.63 6.81
C THR A 670 30.52 23.51 7.50
N GLY A 671 30.85 24.12 8.64
CA GLY A 671 29.91 24.92 9.45
C GLY A 671 29.04 24.10 10.41
N GLY A 672 29.45 22.86 10.70
CA GLY A 672 28.76 21.94 11.60
C GLY A 672 27.44 21.42 11.03
N VAL A 673 26.73 20.64 11.84
CA VAL A 673 25.39 20.16 11.51
C VAL A 673 24.34 21.29 11.54
N SER A 674 24.57 22.35 12.33
CA SER A 674 23.60 23.45 12.51
C SER A 674 23.58 24.48 11.38
N ASN A 675 24.70 24.70 10.67
CA ASN A 675 24.78 25.65 9.55
C ASN A 675 25.54 25.05 8.34
N PRO A 676 25.09 23.89 7.82
CA PRO A 676 25.89 23.07 6.93
C PRO A 676 26.06 23.70 5.54
N LYS A 677 27.30 23.72 5.04
CA LYS A 677 27.66 24.19 3.70
C LYS A 677 28.36 23.08 2.94
N LEU A 678 27.77 22.66 1.83
CA LEU A 678 28.31 21.60 0.97
C LEU A 678 29.61 22.05 0.29
N LEU A 679 30.69 21.30 0.48
CA LEU A 679 32.00 21.54 -0.14
C LEU A 679 32.28 20.60 -1.32
N ALA A 680 31.98 19.31 -1.18
CA ALA A 680 32.28 18.29 -2.19
C ALA A 680 31.33 17.08 -2.09
N VAL A 681 31.17 16.35 -3.19
CA VAL A 681 30.34 15.13 -3.30
C VAL A 681 31.16 14.01 -3.95
N SER A 682 30.92 12.75 -3.56
CA SER A 682 31.58 11.58 -4.12
C SER A 682 31.00 11.15 -5.46
N SER A 683 31.73 10.29 -6.18
CA SER A 683 31.10 9.41 -7.17
C SER A 683 30.01 8.56 -6.51
N LYS A 684 28.94 8.27 -7.26
CA LYS A 684 27.88 7.32 -6.85
C LYS A 684 28.46 5.92 -6.61
N LEU A 685 27.81 5.16 -5.73
CA LEU A 685 28.04 3.73 -5.50
C LEU A 685 26.70 3.01 -5.31
N ALA A 686 26.67 1.68 -5.49
CA ALA A 686 25.45 0.88 -5.28
C ALA A 686 25.78 -0.56 -4.90
N PHE A 687 24.80 -1.28 -4.34
CA PHE A 687 24.84 -2.74 -4.29
C PHE A 687 24.57 -3.32 -5.69
N ILE A 688 25.19 -4.46 -6.03
CA ILE A 688 25.04 -5.11 -7.35
C ILE A 688 23.58 -5.46 -7.71
N ASN A 689 22.74 -5.66 -6.69
CA ASN A 689 21.29 -5.65 -6.80
C ASN A 689 20.73 -4.93 -5.56
N PRO A 690 20.27 -3.67 -5.69
CA PRO A 690 19.69 -2.92 -4.57
C PRO A 690 18.30 -3.44 -4.15
N ASN A 691 17.54 -4.02 -5.09
CA ASN A 691 16.14 -4.42 -4.88
C ASN A 691 16.00 -5.83 -4.27
N ALA A 692 17.11 -6.55 -4.10
CA ALA A 692 17.13 -7.91 -3.56
C ALA A 692 16.40 -8.00 -2.19
N PRO A 693 15.69 -9.11 -1.91
CA PRO A 693 15.02 -9.30 -0.63
C PRO A 693 16.04 -9.33 0.53
N VAL A 694 15.73 -8.59 1.60
CA VAL A 694 16.60 -8.37 2.76
C VAL A 694 15.84 -8.37 4.07
N TYR A 695 16.60 -8.55 5.15
CA TYR A 695 16.16 -8.38 6.54
C TYR A 695 14.85 -9.14 6.88
N PRO A 696 14.84 -10.48 6.74
CA PRO A 696 13.70 -11.30 7.12
C PRO A 696 13.53 -11.32 8.65
N ARG A 697 12.36 -10.89 9.12
CA ARG A 697 11.95 -10.91 10.52
C ARG A 697 10.76 -11.84 10.76
N LEU A 698 10.93 -12.82 11.63
CA LEU A 698 9.88 -13.73 12.06
C LEU A 698 9.00 -13.03 13.14
N ALA A 699 7.66 -13.02 13.00
CA ALA A 699 6.64 -12.63 14.01
C ALA A 699 5.33 -13.52 13.94
N GLN A 700 4.74 -13.94 15.06
CA GLN A 700 3.87 -15.23 15.25
C GLN A 700 2.57 -14.81 14.37
N GLY A 701 2.06 -15.73 13.53
CA GLY A 701 0.71 -15.71 12.94
C GLY A 701 -0.45 -15.92 13.92
N LYS A 702 -1.65 -16.23 13.43
CA LYS A 702 -2.90 -16.21 14.22
C LYS A 702 -3.18 -17.46 15.08
N VAL A 703 -2.44 -18.55 14.86
CA VAL A 703 -2.55 -19.80 15.65
C VAL A 703 -1.19 -20.39 15.96
N TRP A 704 -1.10 -21.24 17.00
CA TRP A 704 0.16 -21.81 17.53
C TRP A 704 1.02 -22.58 16.50
N ASN A 705 0.43 -23.02 15.38
CA ASN A 705 1.07 -23.76 14.30
C ASN A 705 1.18 -22.94 12.98
N GLU A 706 0.88 -21.65 13.00
CA GLU A 706 1.02 -20.68 11.90
C GLU A 706 2.09 -19.65 12.24
N MET A 707 2.74 -19.05 11.24
CA MET A 707 3.93 -18.23 11.41
C MET A 707 3.91 -17.01 10.42
N THR A 708 4.42 -15.77 10.71
CA THR A 708 4.76 -14.67 9.73
C THR A 708 6.22 -13.98 9.68
N VAL A 709 7.17 -14.45 8.84
CA VAL A 709 8.37 -13.85 8.17
C VAL A 709 7.97 -12.62 7.35
N THR A 710 8.35 -11.42 7.76
CA THR A 710 8.33 -10.23 6.91
C THR A 710 9.73 -9.93 6.40
N TRP A 711 9.88 -9.65 5.11
CA TRP A 711 11.14 -9.14 4.54
C TRP A 711 10.86 -7.85 3.77
N THR A 712 11.93 -7.12 3.46
CA THR A 712 11.87 -5.90 2.65
C THR A 712 12.46 -6.20 1.27
N SER A 713 11.88 -5.68 0.19
CA SER A 713 12.47 -5.73 -1.15
C SER A 713 12.34 -4.38 -1.87
N GLY A 714 12.95 -4.25 -3.05
CA GLY A 714 12.73 -3.12 -3.95
C GLY A 714 11.98 -3.48 -5.24
N TYR A 715 11.38 -4.66 -5.31
CA TYR A 715 10.52 -5.08 -6.43
C TYR A 715 9.07 -4.79 -6.09
N GLY A 716 8.34 -4.16 -7.01
CA GLY A 716 6.88 -4.12 -6.97
C GLY A 716 6.28 -5.47 -7.39
N ILE A 717 5.02 -5.73 -7.04
CA ILE A 717 4.27 -6.91 -7.49
C ILE A 717 4.19 -7.05 -9.03
N ASP A 718 4.25 -5.92 -9.74
CA ASP A 718 4.29 -5.86 -11.21
C ASP A 718 5.66 -6.28 -11.79
N GLU A 719 6.73 -6.24 -10.98
CA GLU A 719 8.10 -6.60 -11.38
C GLU A 719 8.45 -8.06 -11.04
N ALA A 720 7.97 -8.57 -9.90
CA ALA A 720 8.27 -9.91 -9.44
C ALA A 720 7.18 -10.46 -8.49
N GLU A 721 6.77 -11.71 -8.72
CA GLU A 721 5.94 -12.48 -7.78
C GLU A 721 6.75 -12.83 -6.52
N PRO A 722 6.36 -12.34 -5.32
CA PRO A 722 7.03 -12.72 -4.08
C PRO A 722 6.55 -14.09 -3.60
N PHE A 723 7.45 -14.89 -3.03
CA PHE A 723 7.13 -16.16 -2.38
C PHE A 723 8.20 -16.54 -1.35
N VAL A 724 7.83 -17.39 -0.40
CA VAL A 724 8.77 -18.03 0.53
C VAL A 724 8.92 -19.50 0.14
N GLU A 725 10.15 -19.92 -0.18
CA GLU A 725 10.50 -21.33 -0.36
C GLU A 725 10.96 -21.91 0.99
N TRP A 726 10.21 -22.86 1.53
CA TRP A 726 10.41 -23.41 2.87
C TRP A 726 10.05 -24.90 2.95
N GLY A 727 10.30 -25.50 4.10
CA GLY A 727 9.84 -26.85 4.42
C GLY A 727 10.68 -27.45 5.54
N PRO A 728 10.65 -28.78 5.73
CA PRO A 728 11.65 -29.50 6.50
C PRO A 728 12.99 -29.54 5.74
N LYS A 729 13.60 -28.36 5.50
CA LYS A 729 15.05 -28.23 5.55
C LYS A 729 15.85 -28.87 4.40
N GLY A 730 15.38 -28.91 3.16
CA GLY A 730 16.05 -29.71 2.11
C GLY A 730 15.69 -31.20 2.13
N GLY A 731 14.72 -31.62 2.94
CA GLY A 731 13.63 -32.46 2.42
C GLY A 731 12.83 -31.70 1.35
N TYR A 732 11.67 -32.18 0.92
CA TYR A 732 10.92 -31.48 -0.13
C TYR A 732 10.63 -30.02 0.27
N GLN A 733 11.00 -29.07 -0.59
CA GLN A 733 10.74 -27.64 -0.38
C GLN A 733 9.45 -27.26 -1.10
N MET A 734 8.59 -26.56 -0.37
CA MET A 734 7.30 -26.04 -0.80
C MET A 734 7.40 -24.53 -0.95
N ARG A 735 6.47 -23.93 -1.69
CA ARG A 735 6.37 -22.48 -1.81
C ARG A 735 5.05 -22.01 -1.22
N SER A 736 5.11 -20.97 -0.40
CA SER A 736 3.96 -20.19 0.02
C SER A 736 3.97 -18.85 -0.71
N PRO A 737 2.83 -18.41 -1.27
CA PRO A 737 2.71 -17.09 -1.87
C PRO A 737 2.81 -16.00 -0.80
N ALA A 738 2.96 -14.76 -1.25
CA ALA A 738 3.21 -13.62 -0.40
C ALA A 738 2.29 -12.44 -0.78
N GLY A 739 1.44 -11.99 0.14
CA GLY A 739 0.62 -10.79 -0.01
C GLY A 739 1.37 -9.52 0.42
N THR A 740 1.45 -8.55 -0.48
CA THR A 740 2.35 -7.38 -0.36
C THR A 740 1.63 -6.12 0.10
N LEU A 741 2.24 -5.37 1.02
CA LEU A 741 1.76 -4.08 1.52
C LEU A 741 2.82 -3.00 1.39
N THR A 742 2.40 -1.76 1.12
CA THR A 742 3.25 -0.56 0.97
C THR A 742 2.58 0.69 1.53
N PHE A 743 3.36 1.73 1.79
CA PHE A 743 2.90 3.05 2.26
C PHE A 743 3.66 4.15 1.49
N ASP A 744 2.98 5.23 1.15
CA ASP A 744 3.55 6.32 0.36
C ASP A 744 3.89 7.55 1.23
N ARG A 745 4.31 8.63 0.57
CA ARG A 745 4.52 9.93 1.23
C ARG A 745 3.25 10.42 1.90
N ASN A 746 2.13 10.45 1.17
CA ASN A 746 0.86 11.03 1.63
C ASN A 746 0.20 10.23 2.77
N THR A 747 0.67 9.01 3.04
CA THR A 747 0.25 8.18 4.18
C THR A 747 0.78 8.72 5.53
N MET A 748 1.79 9.60 5.53
CA MET A 748 2.38 10.17 6.76
C MET A 748 1.58 11.36 7.31
N CYS A 749 1.49 11.49 8.65
CA CYS A 749 0.68 12.51 9.31
C CYS A 749 1.34 13.90 9.47
N ALA A 750 2.60 14.09 9.05
CA ALA A 750 3.32 15.36 9.27
C ALA A 750 4.28 15.77 8.15
N SER A 751 4.41 17.08 7.92
CA SER A 751 5.29 17.69 6.91
C SER A 751 6.78 17.31 7.03
N HIS A 752 7.25 16.88 8.20
CA HIS A 752 8.62 16.38 8.33
C HIS A 752 8.80 15.02 7.66
N ALA A 753 7.99 14.01 8.01
CA ALA A 753 7.95 12.74 7.30
C ALA A 753 7.55 12.89 5.81
N LEU A 754 6.83 13.96 5.42
CA LEU A 754 6.61 14.33 4.02
C LEU A 754 7.84 14.95 3.31
N SER A 755 8.95 15.20 4.01
CA SER A 755 10.14 15.90 3.49
C SER A 755 11.43 15.10 3.64
N ALA A 756 11.62 14.42 4.77
CA ALA A 756 12.76 13.55 5.02
C ALA A 756 12.61 12.19 4.31
N SER A 757 13.64 11.79 3.56
CA SER A 757 13.93 10.38 3.21
C SER A 757 12.81 9.50 2.61
N ILE A 758 11.86 10.06 1.83
CA ILE A 758 10.96 9.23 1.01
C ILE A 758 11.44 9.17 -0.44
N SER A 759 12.26 8.16 -0.70
CA SER A 759 12.55 7.59 -2.02
C SER A 759 11.98 6.17 -2.08
N ASN A 760 10.83 6.02 -2.74
CA ASN A 760 10.15 4.77 -3.13
C ASN A 760 10.42 3.55 -2.20
N CYS A 761 9.60 3.47 -1.16
CA CYS A 761 9.46 2.39 -0.19
C CYS A 761 7.94 2.09 -0.12
N LEU A 762 7.44 0.90 0.28
CA LEU A 762 8.11 -0.25 0.90
C LEU A 762 7.26 -1.55 0.80
N ASP A 763 7.62 -2.53 -0.04
CA ASP A 763 6.80 -3.77 -0.22
C ASP A 763 7.11 -4.88 0.84
N SER A 764 6.09 -5.35 1.61
CA SER A 764 6.23 -6.13 2.89
C SER A 764 5.28 -7.38 3.06
N VAL A 765 5.71 -8.53 3.67
CA VAL A 765 5.01 -9.89 3.66
C VAL A 765 5.18 -10.92 4.89
N PHE A 766 4.95 -12.29 4.82
CA PHE A 766 4.63 -13.26 5.97
C PHE A 766 4.98 -14.87 5.97
N THR A 767 5.92 -15.47 6.80
CA THR A 767 6.07 -16.92 7.44
C THR A 767 6.97 -17.40 8.80
N SER A 768 6.88 -16.92 10.10
CA SER A 768 7.72 -16.78 11.44
C SER A 768 8.26 -17.89 12.51
N PHE A 769 8.34 -17.83 13.92
CA PHE A 769 7.90 -17.11 15.24
C PHE A 769 8.88 -17.42 16.49
N ILE A 770 9.04 -16.96 17.81
CA ILE A 770 8.52 -16.05 18.96
C ILE A 770 9.65 -15.41 19.95
N ALA A 771 9.60 -14.32 20.83
CA ALA A 771 9.33 -14.17 22.35
C ALA A 771 10.11 -13.48 23.65
N GLU A 772 11.34 -12.86 23.82
CA GLU A 772 12.02 -12.19 25.05
C GLU A 772 12.43 -10.65 24.95
N LEU A 773 12.46 -9.83 26.03
CA LEU A 773 12.32 -8.33 26.00
C LEU A 773 13.55 -7.39 25.77
N PHE A 774 13.51 -6.51 24.74
CA PHE A 774 14.49 -5.42 24.46
C PHE A 774 13.94 -4.20 23.68
N THR A 775 14.82 -3.23 23.34
CA THR A 775 14.55 -1.96 22.61
C THR A 775 15.77 -1.53 21.72
N LEU A 776 15.57 -0.67 20.69
CA LEU A 776 16.54 0.24 20.00
C LEU A 776 17.52 -0.25 18.90
N GLN A 777 18.11 0.74 18.20
CA GLN A 777 19.09 0.71 17.08
C GLN A 777 20.45 1.39 17.43
N GLY A 778 21.52 1.17 16.63
CA GLY A 778 22.74 2.02 16.66
C GLY A 778 23.86 1.64 15.66
N GLU A 779 24.84 2.54 15.47
CA GLU A 779 25.90 2.43 14.45
C GLU A 779 27.15 1.66 14.89
N ALA A 780 27.38 0.50 14.28
CA ALA A 780 28.56 -0.34 14.56
C ALA A 780 29.90 0.22 14.02
N ASP A 781 29.87 1.25 13.16
CA ASP A 781 31.06 1.97 12.70
C ASP A 781 31.39 3.22 13.53
N GLY A 782 30.52 3.57 14.50
CA GLY A 782 30.65 4.73 15.36
C GLY A 782 30.33 6.07 14.68
N SER A 783 29.65 6.06 13.53
CA SER A 783 28.99 7.25 12.97
C SER A 783 27.74 7.63 13.76
N PHE A 784 27.25 8.85 13.52
CA PHE A 784 26.06 9.41 14.15
C PHE A 784 24.85 9.21 13.24
N GLU A 785 23.75 8.77 13.83
CA GLU A 785 22.42 8.86 13.24
C GLU A 785 21.80 10.23 13.55
N TYR A 786 20.49 10.38 13.32
CA TYR A 786 19.78 11.49 13.97
C TYR A 786 19.65 11.25 15.47
N GLU A 787 19.77 12.32 16.25
CA GLU A 787 19.79 12.37 17.73
C GLU A 787 20.91 11.61 18.47
N ASP A 788 21.44 10.50 17.93
CA ASP A 788 22.44 9.63 18.60
C ASP A 788 21.99 9.13 20.00
N PHE A 789 20.68 8.97 20.19
CA PHE A 789 20.03 8.76 21.48
C PHE A 789 20.27 7.37 22.13
N GLN A 790 20.93 6.46 21.42
CA GLN A 790 20.75 5.02 21.58
C GLN A 790 22.02 4.13 21.77
N PRO A 791 23.22 4.63 22.15
CA PRO A 791 24.47 3.84 22.06
C PRO A 791 24.51 2.56 22.92
N GLY A 792 23.61 2.40 23.90
CA GLY A 792 23.46 1.15 24.65
C GLY A 792 22.87 -0.01 23.82
N SER A 793 22.14 0.29 22.74
CA SER A 793 21.46 -0.68 21.86
C SER A 793 22.39 -1.79 21.36
N LEU A 794 23.57 -1.43 20.86
CA LEU A 794 24.52 -2.40 20.28
C LEU A 794 24.99 -3.45 21.30
N ASN A 795 25.16 -3.07 22.57
CA ASN A 795 25.49 -4.00 23.64
C ASN A 795 24.31 -4.95 23.93
N THR A 796 23.10 -4.40 23.93
CA THR A 796 21.82 -5.12 24.04
C THR A 796 21.68 -6.18 22.94
N THR A 797 21.77 -5.78 21.67
CA THR A 797 21.66 -6.68 20.52
C THR A 797 22.77 -7.72 20.51
N LYS A 798 23.98 -7.35 20.94
CA LYS A 798 25.11 -8.29 21.10
C LYS A 798 24.80 -9.36 22.15
N GLN A 799 24.29 -9.00 23.33
CA GLN A 799 23.96 -9.99 24.37
C GLN A 799 22.85 -10.97 23.95
N LEU A 800 21.85 -10.49 23.19
CA LEU A 800 20.87 -11.36 22.53
C LEU A 800 21.55 -12.38 21.60
N ILE A 801 22.44 -11.92 20.72
CA ILE A 801 23.15 -12.77 19.74
C ILE A 801 24.09 -13.76 20.43
N GLU A 802 24.72 -13.38 21.55
CA GLU A 802 25.63 -14.25 22.32
C GLU A 802 24.87 -15.32 23.13
N ASP A 803 23.72 -14.99 23.74
CA ASP A 803 22.87 -15.94 24.48
C ASP A 803 21.82 -16.64 23.59
N LEU A 804 21.83 -16.42 22.26
CA LEU A 804 20.77 -16.80 21.32
C LEU A 804 20.42 -18.30 21.30
N ASN A 805 21.27 -19.17 21.87
CA ASN A 805 21.02 -20.62 21.97
C ASN A 805 20.21 -21.03 23.20
N ASN A 806 20.12 -20.16 24.21
CA ASN A 806 19.25 -20.31 25.39
C ASN A 806 18.05 -19.34 25.30
N ILE A 807 17.78 -18.84 24.10
CA ILE A 807 16.77 -17.84 23.77
C ILE A 807 15.91 -18.43 22.67
N ASP A 808 14.70 -18.84 23.07
CA ASP A 808 13.63 -19.27 22.17
C ASP A 808 12.86 -18.09 21.56
N LEU A 809 13.32 -16.85 21.81
CA LEU A 809 12.47 -15.77 22.28
C LEU A 809 13.03 -14.37 21.90
N VAL A 810 12.38 -13.48 21.12
CA VAL A 810 12.45 -11.97 21.27
C VAL A 810 11.06 -11.27 21.22
N PHE A 811 10.81 -10.33 22.15
CA PHE A 811 9.68 -9.41 22.37
C PHE A 811 10.25 -7.97 22.39
N HIS A 812 9.52 -6.98 21.90
CA HIS A 812 9.94 -5.58 21.92
C HIS A 812 8.75 -4.70 22.34
N ILE A 813 8.78 -4.20 23.58
CA ILE A 813 7.65 -3.51 24.23
C ILE A 813 7.60 -2.00 23.96
N GLY A 814 7.39 -1.67 22.68
CA GLY A 814 7.28 -0.30 22.17
C GLY A 814 8.61 0.44 22.08
N ASP A 815 8.56 1.62 21.46
CA ASP A 815 9.69 2.46 21.06
C ASP A 815 10.72 1.65 20.26
N ILE A 816 10.37 1.37 19.02
CA ILE A 816 11.03 0.38 18.17
C ILE A 816 12.38 0.90 17.67
N VAL A 817 12.34 2.09 17.06
CA VAL A 817 13.47 2.68 16.33
C VAL A 817 13.83 4.09 16.81
N TYR A 818 12.87 4.85 17.36
CA TYR A 818 12.95 6.31 17.50
C TYR A 818 13.31 6.99 16.16
N ALA A 819 12.79 6.45 15.04
CA ALA A 819 13.02 7.03 13.72
C ALA A 819 12.42 8.44 13.62
N MET A 820 11.29 8.72 14.27
CA MET A 820 10.74 10.07 14.47
C MET A 820 10.58 10.87 13.16
N GLY A 821 10.22 10.18 12.07
CA GLY A 821 10.09 10.72 10.72
C GLY A 821 11.36 10.62 9.86
N TYR A 822 12.50 10.23 10.42
CA TYR A 822 13.72 9.85 9.69
C TYR A 822 13.66 8.41 9.20
N ILE A 823 12.64 8.15 8.35
CA ILE A 823 12.15 6.85 7.86
C ILE A 823 13.24 5.81 7.55
N ALA A 824 14.38 6.24 7.00
CA ALA A 824 15.49 5.37 6.61
C ALA A 824 16.08 4.52 7.76
N GLN A 825 15.89 4.93 9.01
CA GLN A 825 16.30 4.15 10.18
C GLN A 825 15.57 2.80 10.27
N TRP A 826 14.32 2.67 9.82
CA TRP A 826 13.59 1.39 9.94
C TRP A 826 14.23 0.22 9.18
N ASP A 827 14.88 0.46 8.03
CA ASP A 827 15.69 -0.56 7.36
C ASP A 827 16.91 -0.94 8.22
N GLN A 828 17.54 0.03 8.89
CA GLN A 828 18.70 -0.17 9.75
C GLN A 828 18.36 -0.98 11.01
N PHE A 829 17.22 -0.73 11.65
CA PHE A 829 16.74 -1.55 12.75
C PHE A 829 16.51 -2.99 12.28
N THR A 830 15.80 -3.20 11.16
CA THR A 830 15.58 -4.55 10.63
C THR A 830 16.88 -5.25 10.22
N ALA A 831 17.90 -4.51 9.80
CA ALA A 831 19.24 -5.04 9.51
C ALA A 831 20.02 -5.43 10.78
N GLN A 832 19.93 -4.62 11.84
CA GLN A 832 20.57 -4.86 13.13
C GLN A 832 19.99 -6.09 13.84
N ILE A 833 18.66 -6.24 13.84
CA ILE A 833 17.99 -7.40 14.45
C ILE A 833 18.02 -8.66 13.58
N ALA A 834 18.40 -8.57 12.30
CA ALA A 834 18.41 -9.72 11.38
C ALA A 834 19.17 -10.98 11.90
N PRO A 835 20.31 -10.88 12.62
CA PRO A 835 21.00 -12.04 13.18
C PRO A 835 20.24 -12.71 14.35
N ILE A 836 19.28 -12.01 14.95
CA ILE A 836 18.33 -12.57 15.91
C ILE A 836 17.16 -13.15 15.11
N THR A 837 16.47 -12.30 14.34
CA THR A 837 15.18 -12.63 13.75
C THR A 837 15.21 -13.75 12.73
N SER A 838 16.33 -14.05 12.08
CA SER A 838 16.39 -15.02 10.96
C SER A 838 16.94 -16.41 11.33
N SER A 839 17.36 -16.63 12.58
CA SER A 839 18.42 -17.61 12.89
C SER A 839 17.99 -19.01 13.37
N LYS A 840 16.70 -19.30 13.56
CA LYS A 840 16.24 -20.57 14.20
C LYS A 840 15.26 -21.39 13.34
N PRO A 841 15.74 -22.42 12.61
CA PRO A 841 14.87 -23.30 11.83
C PRO A 841 14.78 -24.73 12.41
N TYR A 842 13.68 -25.09 13.11
CA TYR A 842 13.45 -26.46 13.62
C TYR A 842 11.98 -26.91 13.67
N MET A 843 11.31 -26.95 12.51
CA MET A 843 9.95 -27.48 12.36
C MET A 843 9.87 -29.00 12.64
N ILE A 844 9.68 -29.37 13.91
CA ILE A 844 8.94 -30.53 14.48
C ILE A 844 9.23 -30.66 16.02
N GLY A 845 9.31 -29.53 16.76
CA GLY A 845 9.37 -29.60 18.22
C GLY A 845 9.56 -28.26 18.93
N ARG A 846 8.44 -27.70 19.42
CA ARG A 846 8.26 -26.64 20.47
C ARG A 846 9.12 -25.36 20.49
N TYR A 847 10.20 -25.21 19.71
CA TYR A 847 11.22 -24.18 19.92
C TYR A 847 11.59 -23.43 18.61
N HIS A 848 11.23 -22.15 18.49
CA HIS A 848 11.57 -21.23 17.36
C HIS A 848 11.55 -19.76 17.83
N LEU A 849 12.36 -18.91 17.18
CA LEU A 849 12.61 -17.49 17.53
C LEU A 849 11.96 -16.46 16.56
N ALA A 850 11.46 -15.35 17.10
CA ALA A 850 10.88 -14.16 16.44
C ALA A 850 11.46 -12.88 17.02
N ILE A 851 11.02 -11.75 16.45
CA ILE A 851 10.63 -10.61 17.28
C ILE A 851 9.10 -10.45 17.24
N CYS A 852 8.49 -10.29 18.43
CA CYS A 852 7.11 -9.86 18.60
C CYS A 852 7.11 -8.41 19.09
N VAL A 853 6.58 -7.49 18.30
CA VAL A 853 6.73 -6.05 18.53
C VAL A 853 5.41 -5.45 19.02
N PHE A 854 5.49 -4.34 19.75
CA PHE A 854 4.36 -3.51 20.16
C PHE A 854 4.63 -2.04 19.81
N SER A 855 3.58 -1.23 19.79
CA SER A 855 3.65 0.19 19.46
C SER A 855 3.72 1.04 20.74
N GLY A 856 4.75 1.88 20.85
CA GLY A 856 4.93 2.89 21.90
C GLY A 856 4.72 4.31 21.38
N ASN A 857 5.06 5.32 22.20
CA ASN A 857 4.80 6.71 21.85
C ASN A 857 5.64 7.18 20.65
N HIS A 858 6.89 6.71 20.51
CA HIS A 858 7.73 7.01 19.34
C HIS A 858 7.29 6.30 18.05
N GLU A 859 6.30 5.39 18.10
CA GLU A 859 5.63 4.88 16.91
C GLU A 859 4.37 5.68 16.58
N ARG A 860 3.52 5.93 17.57
CA ARG A 860 2.09 6.22 17.33
C ARG A 860 1.66 7.64 17.65
N ASP A 861 2.31 8.35 18.57
CA ASP A 861 1.78 9.62 19.06
C ASP A 861 1.91 10.74 18.03
N TRP A 862 0.75 11.27 17.62
CA TRP A 862 0.67 12.46 16.79
C TRP A 862 -0.67 13.21 17.00
N PRO A 863 -0.68 14.55 17.16
CA PRO A 863 -1.89 15.28 17.53
C PRO A 863 -3.02 15.12 16.50
N GLY A 864 -4.24 14.87 16.98
CA GLY A 864 -5.44 14.78 16.12
C GLY A 864 -5.57 13.50 15.30
N THR A 865 -4.70 12.50 15.51
CA THR A 865 -4.72 11.22 14.76
C THR A 865 -5.50 10.09 15.44
N GLY A 866 -6.18 10.37 16.56
CA GLY A 866 -6.88 9.36 17.34
C GLY A 866 -6.00 8.47 18.22
N SER A 867 -4.71 8.80 18.39
CA SER A 867 -3.96 8.36 19.57
C SER A 867 -4.60 8.93 20.84
N PHE A 868 -4.43 8.27 21.98
CA PHE A 868 -4.89 8.75 23.28
C PHE A 868 -4.05 9.96 23.72
N TYR A 869 -2.73 9.78 23.76
CA TYR A 869 -1.77 10.86 23.95
C TYR A 869 -1.69 11.75 22.70
N GLN A 870 -1.49 13.05 22.92
CA GLN A 870 -1.39 14.06 21.85
C GLN A 870 0.05 14.59 21.73
N ASN A 871 1.03 13.75 22.04
CA ASN A 871 2.44 14.07 21.88
C ASN A 871 2.82 14.12 20.39
N MET A 872 4.05 14.57 20.09
CA MET A 872 4.61 14.57 18.73
C MET A 872 5.69 13.49 18.55
N ASP A 873 5.69 12.48 19.41
CA ASP A 873 6.84 11.60 19.64
C ASP A 873 7.12 10.68 18.44
N SER A 874 6.10 10.36 17.63
CA SER A 874 6.29 9.64 16.35
C SER A 874 6.89 10.47 15.22
N GLY A 875 7.11 11.78 15.42
CA GLY A 875 7.61 12.71 14.39
C GLY A 875 6.73 12.87 13.14
N GLY A 876 5.56 12.23 13.12
CA GLY A 876 4.63 12.18 11.98
C GLY A 876 4.37 10.78 11.42
N GLU A 877 5.01 9.74 11.95
CA GLU A 877 4.81 8.35 11.49
C GLU A 877 3.46 7.77 11.91
N CYS A 878 2.87 8.25 13.01
CA CYS A 878 1.50 7.96 13.47
C CYS A 878 1.08 6.48 13.42
N GLY A 879 2.01 5.57 13.69
CA GLY A 879 1.84 4.11 13.71
C GLY A 879 2.02 3.41 12.36
N VAL A 880 2.09 4.15 11.24
CA VAL A 880 2.08 3.59 9.88
C VAL A 880 3.27 2.68 9.60
N LEU A 881 4.46 3.00 10.13
CA LEU A 881 5.66 2.23 9.87
C LEU A 881 5.72 0.97 10.76
N ALA A 882 5.42 1.12 12.05
CA ALA A 882 5.28 -0.01 12.98
C ALA A 882 4.29 -1.05 12.47
N GLN A 883 3.10 -0.63 12.02
CA GLN A 883 2.03 -1.53 11.59
C GLN A 883 2.28 -2.17 10.20
N ASN A 884 3.34 -1.79 9.48
CA ASN A 884 3.68 -2.35 8.17
C ASN A 884 5.02 -3.12 8.19
N MET A 885 6.06 -2.55 8.81
CA MET A 885 7.39 -3.15 8.90
C MET A 885 7.41 -4.44 9.73
N PHE A 886 6.52 -4.56 10.71
CA PHE A 886 6.35 -5.75 11.55
C PHE A 886 4.92 -6.29 11.45
N TYR A 887 4.79 -7.62 11.45
CA TYR A 887 3.50 -8.27 11.68
C TYR A 887 3.26 -8.48 13.16
N VAL A 888 1.99 -8.42 13.53
CA VAL A 888 1.46 -8.84 14.83
C VAL A 888 0.13 -9.55 14.59
N PRO A 889 -0.22 -10.61 15.35
CA PRO A 889 -1.46 -11.37 15.18
C PRO A 889 -2.70 -10.64 15.72
N ALA A 890 -2.70 -9.31 15.69
CA ALA A 890 -3.85 -8.49 16.01
C ALA A 890 -4.97 -8.68 14.98
N GLU A 891 -6.22 -8.56 15.42
CA GLU A 891 -7.39 -8.56 14.52
C GLU A 891 -7.37 -7.32 13.62
N ASN A 892 -7.08 -6.16 14.20
CA ASN A 892 -6.75 -4.92 13.49
C ASN A 892 -5.30 -4.50 13.85
N ARG A 893 -4.40 -4.47 12.86
CA ARG A 893 -2.98 -4.10 13.06
C ARG A 893 -2.79 -2.62 13.44
N ALA A 894 -3.74 -1.74 13.14
CA ALA A 894 -3.72 -0.35 13.61
C ALA A 894 -4.04 -0.21 15.11
N ASN A 895 -4.79 -1.17 15.68
CA ASN A 895 -5.09 -1.21 17.11
C ASN A 895 -3.91 -1.79 17.92
N PHE A 896 -3.05 -2.60 17.29
CA PHE A 896 -1.78 -3.15 17.83
C PHE A 896 -1.85 -4.04 19.08
N TRP A 897 -2.97 -4.12 19.80
CA TRP A 897 -3.17 -5.08 20.90
C TRP A 897 -3.40 -6.51 20.38
N TYR A 898 -2.83 -7.52 21.06
CA TYR A 898 -3.00 -8.94 20.69
C TYR A 898 -2.61 -9.93 21.80
N SER A 899 -2.91 -11.21 21.55
CA SER A 899 -2.58 -12.35 22.41
C SER A 899 -1.56 -13.29 21.74
N ALA A 900 -0.61 -13.85 22.50
CA ALA A 900 0.35 -14.86 22.02
C ALA A 900 0.57 -15.98 23.04
N ASP A 901 0.95 -17.18 22.58
CA ASP A 901 0.88 -18.44 23.35
C ASP A 901 2.14 -19.32 23.22
N TYR A 902 3.18 -19.04 24.02
CA TYR A 902 4.40 -19.86 24.03
C TYR A 902 4.36 -20.98 25.08
N GLY A 903 3.83 -22.13 24.68
CA GLY A 903 3.97 -23.38 25.43
C GLY A 903 3.21 -23.42 26.76
N MET A 904 3.80 -22.83 27.82
CA MET A 904 3.22 -22.67 29.16
C MET A 904 2.91 -21.20 29.50
N PHE A 905 3.29 -20.27 28.63
CA PHE A 905 3.01 -18.85 28.76
C PHE A 905 1.79 -18.45 27.92
N ARG A 906 0.95 -17.56 28.46
CA ARG A 906 -0.01 -16.71 27.75
C ARG A 906 0.47 -15.26 27.91
N PHE A 907 0.58 -14.55 26.80
CA PHE A 907 0.87 -13.12 26.76
C PHE A 907 -0.39 -12.37 26.31
N CYS A 908 -0.79 -11.38 27.09
CA CYS A 908 -1.88 -10.45 26.77
C CYS A 908 -1.31 -9.04 26.72
N VAL A 909 -1.46 -8.36 25.58
CA VAL A 909 -0.67 -7.15 25.32
C VAL A 909 -1.52 -5.98 24.88
N ALA A 910 -1.32 -4.86 25.57
CA ALA A 910 -1.96 -3.59 25.31
C ALA A 910 -1.10 -2.67 24.44
N HIS A 911 -1.76 -1.76 23.74
CA HIS A 911 -1.19 -0.62 23.03
C HIS A 911 -1.54 0.63 23.85
N THR A 912 -0.55 1.20 24.53
CA THR A 912 -0.74 2.31 25.47
C THR A 912 -1.06 3.64 24.82
N GLU A 913 -0.84 3.77 23.52
CA GLU A 913 -1.14 4.99 22.77
C GLU A 913 -2.60 5.03 22.30
N LEU A 914 -3.42 4.09 22.78
CA LEU A 914 -4.88 4.03 22.63
C LEU A 914 -5.52 3.79 24.02
N ASP A 915 -6.74 4.27 24.21
CA ASP A 915 -7.43 4.22 25.51
C ASP A 915 -7.62 2.77 26.01
N TRP A 916 -7.20 2.50 27.25
CA TRP A 916 -7.25 1.16 27.88
C TRP A 916 -8.30 1.04 28.99
N ARG A 917 -9.03 2.11 29.31
CA ARG A 917 -9.89 2.22 30.51
C ARG A 917 -11.20 1.43 30.38
N GLU A 918 -11.89 1.24 31.50
CA GLU A 918 -13.07 0.38 31.59
C GLU A 918 -14.16 0.78 30.57
N GLY A 919 -14.62 -0.19 29.78
CA GLY A 919 -15.62 0.00 28.73
C GLY A 919 -15.07 0.28 27.32
N THR A 920 -13.77 0.54 27.14
CA THR A 920 -13.13 0.65 25.81
C THR A 920 -13.15 -0.67 25.02
N GLU A 921 -12.78 -0.63 23.74
CA GLU A 921 -12.55 -1.85 22.92
C GLU A 921 -11.33 -2.63 23.45
N GLN A 922 -10.24 -1.93 23.75
CA GLN A 922 -9.02 -2.48 24.32
C GLN A 922 -9.25 -3.18 25.67
N TYR A 923 -10.00 -2.58 26.60
CA TYR A 923 -10.31 -3.21 27.89
C TYR A 923 -11.05 -4.53 27.74
N LYS A 924 -12.03 -4.60 26.81
CA LYS A 924 -12.78 -5.82 26.49
C LYS A 924 -11.87 -6.88 25.85
N PHE A 925 -10.95 -6.47 24.98
CA PHE A 925 -9.93 -7.37 24.44
C PHE A 925 -9.01 -7.92 25.56
N ILE A 926 -8.51 -7.06 26.45
CA ILE A 926 -7.64 -7.46 27.56
C ILE A 926 -8.38 -8.45 28.48
N GLU A 927 -9.62 -8.16 28.88
CA GLU A 927 -10.44 -9.09 29.67
C GLU A 927 -10.62 -10.44 28.96
N ASN A 928 -10.96 -10.45 27.67
CA ASN A 928 -11.12 -11.70 26.91
C ASN A 928 -9.80 -12.49 26.79
N CYS A 929 -8.67 -11.82 26.59
CA CYS A 929 -7.35 -12.46 26.55
C CYS A 929 -6.98 -13.11 27.89
N LEU A 930 -7.24 -12.41 29.00
CA LEU A 930 -6.99 -12.87 30.37
C LEU A 930 -7.99 -13.95 30.83
N ALA A 931 -9.22 -13.96 30.31
CA ALA A 931 -10.26 -14.93 30.62
C ALA A 931 -10.14 -16.25 29.85
N SER A 932 -9.63 -16.21 28.61
CA SER A 932 -9.61 -17.36 27.68
C SER A 932 -8.47 -18.36 27.90
N VAL A 933 -7.60 -18.17 28.89
CA VAL A 933 -6.44 -19.03 29.13
C VAL A 933 -6.77 -20.21 30.06
N ASP A 934 -6.49 -21.44 29.60
CA ASP A 934 -6.47 -22.63 30.45
C ASP A 934 -5.22 -22.59 31.35
N ARG A 935 -5.37 -22.05 32.57
CA ARG A 935 -4.28 -21.94 33.56
C ARG A 935 -3.77 -23.29 34.08
N GLN A 936 -4.37 -24.42 33.72
CA GLN A 936 -3.78 -25.75 33.97
C GLN A 936 -2.73 -26.10 32.91
N ARG A 937 -2.87 -25.61 31.68
CA ARG A 937 -1.91 -25.83 30.57
C ARG A 937 -0.91 -24.70 30.42
N GLN A 938 -1.36 -23.48 30.68
CA GLN A 938 -0.60 -22.24 30.57
C GLN A 938 -0.64 -21.49 31.91
N PRO A 939 0.06 -22.00 32.94
CA PRO A 939 0.03 -21.42 34.28
C PRO A 939 0.64 -20.03 34.34
N TRP A 940 1.50 -19.64 33.39
CA TRP A 940 2.21 -18.37 33.39
C TRP A 940 1.47 -17.32 32.55
N LEU A 941 0.76 -16.41 33.22
CA LEU A 941 -0.04 -15.35 32.61
C LEU A 941 0.69 -14.02 32.71
N ILE A 942 1.13 -13.49 31.58
CA ILE A 942 1.98 -12.31 31.48
C ILE A 942 1.20 -11.18 30.78
N PHE A 943 1.19 -10.00 31.40
CA PHE A 943 0.68 -8.78 30.77
C PHE A 943 1.85 -7.94 30.25
N LEU A 944 1.74 -7.41 29.03
CA LEU A 944 2.73 -6.49 28.45
C LEU A 944 2.05 -5.17 28.09
N ALA A 945 2.78 -4.07 28.21
CA ALA A 945 2.41 -2.74 27.72
C ALA A 945 3.69 -1.94 27.44
N HIS A 946 3.60 -0.84 26.67
CA HIS A 946 4.74 0.06 26.49
C HIS A 946 4.84 1.07 27.64
N ARG A 947 3.93 2.05 27.74
CA ARG A 947 3.89 3.00 28.86
C ARG A 947 3.57 2.31 30.19
N VAL A 948 3.95 2.93 31.30
CA VAL A 948 3.83 2.33 32.64
C VAL A 948 2.41 2.46 33.19
N LEU A 949 1.55 1.48 32.89
CA LEU A 949 0.20 1.38 33.48
C LEU A 949 0.19 0.80 34.91
N GLY A 950 1.36 0.61 35.54
CA GLY A 950 1.48 -0.11 36.81
C GLY A 950 2.15 0.71 37.91
N TYR A 951 3.48 0.57 38.01
CA TYR A 951 4.28 1.13 39.11
C TYR A 951 5.71 1.45 38.65
N SER A 952 6.10 2.72 38.71
CA SER A 952 7.49 3.18 38.54
C SER A 952 7.78 4.37 39.47
N SER A 953 8.99 4.40 40.02
CA SER A 953 9.52 5.49 40.84
C SER A 953 10.26 6.56 40.03
N VAL A 954 10.16 6.57 38.69
CA VAL A 954 10.89 7.51 37.82
C VAL A 954 10.60 8.97 38.18
N ASN A 955 11.58 9.85 37.99
CA ASN A 955 11.47 11.23 38.45
C ASN A 955 10.37 12.05 37.74
N PHE A 956 10.03 11.74 36.48
CA PHE A 956 9.01 12.51 35.74
C PHE A 956 7.59 12.28 36.27
N TYR A 957 7.09 11.03 36.31
CA TYR A 957 5.78 10.74 36.92
C TYR A 957 5.68 11.30 38.35
N VAL A 958 6.73 11.14 39.17
CA VAL A 958 6.72 11.62 40.57
C VAL A 958 6.73 13.16 40.65
N SER A 959 7.30 13.86 39.67
CA SER A 959 7.21 15.33 39.57
C SER A 959 5.80 15.80 39.20
N GLU A 960 5.03 14.96 38.49
CA GLU A 960 3.61 15.18 38.16
C GLU A 960 2.65 14.68 39.25
N GLY A 961 3.18 14.06 40.32
CA GLY A 961 2.41 13.54 41.46
C GLY A 961 1.94 12.09 41.32
N SER A 962 2.44 11.36 40.31
CA SER A 962 2.09 9.99 39.96
C SER A 962 3.24 8.99 40.20
N PHE A 963 2.95 7.69 40.07
CA PHE A 963 3.93 6.58 40.02
C PHE A 963 3.66 5.66 38.82
N GLU A 964 3.06 6.22 37.76
CA GLU A 964 2.51 5.55 36.57
C GLU A 964 2.05 6.62 35.56
N GLU A 965 1.61 6.18 34.39
CA GLU A 965 0.71 6.98 33.56
C GLU A 965 -0.60 7.31 34.30
N PRO A 966 -1.13 8.56 34.25
CA PRO A 966 -2.40 8.90 34.87
C PRO A 966 -3.56 8.01 34.39
N MET A 967 -4.32 7.43 35.33
CA MET A 967 -5.37 6.41 35.09
C MET A 967 -4.82 5.05 34.59
N GLY A 968 -3.55 4.76 34.85
CA GLY A 968 -2.86 3.54 34.41
C GLY A 968 -3.46 2.28 35.01
N ARG A 969 -3.37 2.14 36.35
CA ARG A 969 -3.72 0.88 37.02
C ARG A 969 -5.19 0.74 37.40
N GLU A 970 -5.93 1.81 37.71
CA GLU A 970 -7.15 1.70 38.52
C GLU A 970 -8.27 0.85 37.91
N ASP A 971 -8.36 0.81 36.58
CA ASP A 971 -9.27 -0.09 35.87
C ASP A 971 -8.64 -1.46 35.56
N LEU A 972 -7.36 -1.50 35.21
CA LEU A 972 -6.70 -2.73 34.77
C LEU A 972 -6.29 -3.64 35.94
N GLU A 973 -6.01 -3.12 37.13
CA GLU A 973 -5.67 -3.94 38.30
C GLU A 973 -6.85 -4.78 38.77
N LYS A 974 -8.09 -4.32 38.52
CA LYS A 974 -9.31 -5.13 38.65
C LYS A 974 -9.18 -6.41 37.81
N LEU A 975 -8.77 -6.30 36.53
CA LEU A 975 -8.59 -7.43 35.62
C LEU A 975 -7.36 -8.28 36.01
N TRP A 976 -6.23 -7.65 36.30
CA TRP A 976 -4.99 -8.35 36.69
C TRP A 976 -5.20 -9.20 37.94
N GLN A 977 -5.92 -8.69 38.94
CA GLN A 977 -6.30 -9.42 40.14
C GLN A 977 -7.36 -10.49 39.86
N LYS A 978 -8.46 -10.14 39.16
CA LYS A 978 -9.55 -11.06 38.77
C LYS A 978 -9.07 -12.29 37.99
N TYR A 979 -8.05 -12.13 37.15
CA TYR A 979 -7.49 -13.23 36.35
C TYR A 979 -6.17 -13.80 36.88
N LYS A 980 -5.58 -13.21 37.93
CA LYS A 980 -4.23 -13.49 38.45
C LYS A 980 -3.18 -13.43 37.35
N VAL A 981 -2.93 -12.24 36.82
CA VAL A 981 -1.68 -11.97 36.10
C VAL A 981 -0.52 -12.20 37.07
N ASP A 982 0.56 -12.79 36.57
CA ASP A 982 1.71 -13.16 37.39
C ASP A 982 2.78 -12.08 37.37
N ILE A 983 3.05 -11.57 36.16
CA ILE A 983 4.00 -10.51 35.91
C ILE A 983 3.40 -9.54 34.88
N ALA A 984 3.45 -8.25 35.16
CA ALA A 984 3.16 -7.17 34.22
C ALA A 984 4.45 -6.43 33.88
N LEU A 985 4.80 -6.35 32.59
CA LEU A 985 6.05 -5.77 32.09
C LEU A 985 5.78 -4.50 31.28
N TYR A 986 6.59 -3.46 31.51
CA TYR A 986 6.46 -2.13 30.91
C TYR A 986 7.79 -1.64 30.32
N GLY A 987 7.70 -0.94 29.18
CA GLY A 987 8.80 -0.23 28.54
C GLY A 987 8.86 1.22 29.04
N HIS A 988 9.03 2.17 28.10
CA HIS A 988 8.97 3.64 28.25
C HIS A 988 9.96 4.28 29.23
N VAL A 989 9.98 3.84 30.49
CA VAL A 989 10.95 4.27 31.49
C VAL A 989 12.27 3.54 31.25
N HIS A 990 13.27 4.28 30.74
CA HIS A 990 14.64 3.81 30.46
C HIS A 990 15.47 3.53 31.73
N ASN A 991 15.07 2.53 32.50
CA ASN A 991 15.84 1.90 33.57
C ASN A 991 15.27 0.49 33.86
N TYR A 992 15.66 -0.13 34.98
CA TYR A 992 15.01 -1.34 35.49
C TYR A 992 14.49 -1.12 36.90
N GLU A 993 13.24 -1.51 37.15
CA GLU A 993 12.60 -1.49 38.47
C GLU A 993 11.65 -2.69 38.63
N ARG A 994 11.59 -3.28 39.84
CA ARG A 994 10.71 -4.41 40.15
C ARG A 994 10.00 -4.22 41.49
N THR A 995 8.70 -4.50 41.50
CA THR A 995 7.87 -4.44 42.70
C THR A 995 7.85 -5.75 43.50
N CYS A 996 7.30 -5.69 44.71
CA CYS A 996 6.64 -6.84 45.35
C CYS A 996 5.40 -7.28 44.54
N PRO A 997 4.88 -8.50 44.75
CA PRO A 997 3.48 -8.79 44.47
C PRO A 997 2.61 -7.72 45.14
N VAL A 998 1.82 -6.99 44.35
CA VAL A 998 1.13 -5.75 44.77
C VAL A 998 -0.29 -5.70 44.18
N TYR A 999 -1.18 -5.03 44.91
CA TYR A 999 -2.56 -4.69 44.52
C TYR A 999 -3.00 -3.49 45.39
N GLU A 1000 -3.73 -2.52 44.84
CA GLU A 1000 -4.11 -1.26 45.53
C GLU A 1000 -2.92 -0.58 46.24
N ASN A 1001 -1.76 -0.54 45.59
CA ASN A 1001 -0.48 -0.01 46.09
C ASN A 1001 0.08 -0.71 47.36
N ILE A 1002 -0.51 -1.83 47.81
CA ILE A 1002 -0.11 -2.60 49.00
C ILE A 1002 0.61 -3.90 48.60
N CYS A 1003 1.78 -4.18 49.19
CA CYS A 1003 2.45 -5.46 48.99
C CYS A 1003 1.66 -6.63 49.58
N THR A 1004 1.25 -7.56 48.73
CA THR A 1004 0.48 -8.76 49.08
C THR A 1004 1.38 -9.91 49.56
N SER A 1005 2.69 -9.81 49.32
CA SER A 1005 3.72 -10.69 49.87
C SER A 1005 4.93 -9.90 50.40
N LYS A 1006 5.65 -10.48 51.37
CA LYS A 1006 6.89 -9.93 51.94
C LYS A 1006 8.16 -10.55 51.34
N GLU A 1007 8.01 -11.60 50.53
CA GLU A 1007 9.12 -12.25 49.85
C GLU A 1007 9.73 -11.37 48.77
N LYS A 1008 11.02 -11.58 48.49
CA LYS A 1008 11.79 -10.76 47.52
C LYS A 1008 12.36 -11.50 46.32
N HIS A 1009 12.57 -12.81 46.46
CA HIS A 1009 13.25 -13.65 45.46
C HIS A 1009 12.65 -15.06 45.30
N SER A 1010 11.93 -15.59 46.29
CA SER A 1010 11.41 -16.97 46.25
C SER A 1010 9.94 -16.97 46.65
N TYR A 1011 9.06 -16.72 45.69
CA TYR A 1011 7.62 -16.71 45.91
C TYR A 1011 7.08 -18.14 45.88
N THR A 1012 6.28 -18.51 46.89
CA THR A 1012 5.66 -19.83 46.99
C THR A 1012 4.15 -19.74 47.15
N GLY A 1013 3.42 -20.61 46.44
CA GLY A 1013 1.95 -20.65 46.48
C GLY A 1013 1.28 -19.41 45.84
N PRO A 1014 0.11 -18.96 46.36
CA PRO A 1014 -0.60 -17.80 45.83
C PRO A 1014 0.15 -16.48 46.07
N LEU A 1015 0.37 -15.70 45.00
CA LEU A 1015 1.01 -14.38 45.08
C LEU A 1015 0.12 -13.29 45.72
N ASN A 1016 -1.20 -13.48 45.65
CA ASN A 1016 -2.27 -12.56 46.11
C ASN A 1016 -2.31 -11.17 45.46
N GLY A 1017 -1.38 -10.86 44.55
CA GLY A 1017 -1.23 -9.62 43.78
C GLY A 1017 -0.25 -9.85 42.62
N THR A 1018 -0.14 -8.89 41.69
CA THR A 1018 0.69 -9.00 40.48
C THR A 1018 2.10 -8.48 40.75
N ILE A 1019 3.14 -9.04 40.11
CA ILE A 1019 4.49 -8.45 40.13
C ILE A 1019 4.63 -7.50 38.94
N HIS A 1020 4.94 -6.23 39.19
CA HIS A 1020 5.15 -5.23 38.13
C HIS A 1020 6.65 -5.00 37.92
N VAL A 1021 7.05 -4.86 36.65
CA VAL A 1021 8.45 -4.74 36.25
C VAL A 1021 8.60 -3.70 35.13
N ILE A 1022 9.49 -2.75 35.34
CA ILE A 1022 9.99 -1.82 34.33
C ILE A 1022 11.22 -2.44 33.65
N ALA A 1023 11.21 -2.48 32.32
CA ALA A 1023 12.25 -3.09 31.50
C ALA A 1023 12.65 -2.23 30.28
N GLY A 1024 12.34 -0.93 30.29
CA GLY A 1024 12.65 -0.01 29.19
C GLY A 1024 14.13 0.38 29.04
N GLY A 1025 15.01 0.00 29.98
CA GLY A 1025 16.42 0.42 30.01
C GLY A 1025 17.33 -0.07 28.88
N ALA A 1026 16.83 -0.69 27.81
CA ALA A 1026 17.64 -1.49 26.87
C ALA A 1026 18.70 -0.74 26.04
N GLY A 1027 18.78 0.60 26.06
CA GLY A 1027 19.86 1.34 25.40
C GLY A 1027 19.66 2.83 25.17
N ALA A 1028 18.43 3.32 25.35
CA ALA A 1028 18.03 4.72 25.24
C ALA A 1028 18.62 5.53 26.40
N SER A 1029 18.69 6.85 26.26
CA SER A 1029 19.16 7.74 27.33
C SER A 1029 18.39 7.49 28.64
N LEU A 1030 19.12 7.06 29.67
CA LEU A 1030 18.55 6.51 30.91
C LEU A 1030 17.75 7.56 31.71
N HIS A 1031 16.62 7.15 32.30
CA HIS A 1031 15.78 8.01 33.13
C HIS A 1031 16.07 7.86 34.62
N GLU A 1032 16.36 8.98 35.29
CA GLU A 1032 16.65 9.01 36.72
C GLU A 1032 15.42 8.65 37.58
N PHE A 1033 15.67 7.93 38.68
CA PHE A 1033 14.67 7.69 39.71
C PHE A 1033 14.44 8.92 40.57
N SER A 1034 13.21 9.13 41.03
CA SER A 1034 12.92 10.07 42.10
C SER A 1034 13.65 9.68 43.40
N THR A 1035 13.79 10.64 44.30
CA THR A 1035 14.32 10.43 45.66
C THR A 1035 13.34 9.72 46.60
N VAL A 1036 12.16 9.32 46.11
CA VAL A 1036 11.10 8.70 46.91
C VAL A 1036 11.32 7.20 47.05
N ASN A 1037 11.39 6.74 48.31
CA ASN A 1037 11.42 5.32 48.66
C ASN A 1037 9.99 4.82 48.94
N THR A 1038 9.33 4.34 47.89
CA THR A 1038 8.04 3.63 47.93
C THR A 1038 8.12 2.34 48.75
N THR A 1039 6.99 1.91 49.33
CA THR A 1039 6.87 0.62 50.04
C THR A 1039 6.99 -0.61 49.14
N TRP A 1040 6.61 -0.49 47.86
CA TRP A 1040 6.48 -1.63 46.95
C TRP A 1040 7.72 -1.93 46.09
N SER A 1041 8.61 -0.95 45.87
CA SER A 1041 9.80 -1.15 45.04
C SER A 1041 10.84 -2.01 45.75
N ILE A 1042 11.12 -3.19 45.21
CA ILE A 1042 12.11 -4.15 45.75
C ILE A 1042 13.49 -3.88 45.18
N ARG A 1043 13.57 -3.54 43.89
CA ARG A 1043 14.82 -3.37 43.15
C ARG A 1043 14.69 -2.22 42.16
N LYS A 1044 15.74 -1.42 42.08
CA LYS A 1044 15.99 -0.38 41.05
C LYS A 1044 17.40 -0.56 40.52
N ASP A 1045 17.62 -0.29 39.25
CA ASP A 1045 18.95 -0.28 38.61
C ASP A 1045 18.96 0.76 37.47
N TYR A 1046 19.94 1.68 37.51
CA TYR A 1046 20.14 2.74 36.52
C TYR A 1046 21.34 2.35 35.64
N ASP A 1047 21.08 1.52 34.65
CA ASP A 1047 22.05 0.95 33.71
C ASP A 1047 21.28 0.34 32.53
N HIS A 1048 21.98 -0.08 31.48
CA HIS A 1048 21.34 -0.80 30.37
C HIS A 1048 21.18 -2.28 30.68
N GLY A 1049 19.99 -2.81 30.43
CA GLY A 1049 19.66 -4.21 30.70
C GLY A 1049 18.31 -4.66 30.15
N PHE A 1050 17.98 -5.91 30.43
CA PHE A 1050 16.89 -6.67 29.81
C PHE A 1050 16.40 -7.80 30.71
N THR A 1051 15.29 -8.44 30.34
CA THR A 1051 14.64 -9.47 31.18
C THR A 1051 14.43 -10.80 30.45
N LYS A 1052 14.76 -11.90 31.14
CA LYS A 1052 14.65 -13.28 30.68
C LYS A 1052 13.68 -14.06 31.56
N LEU A 1053 12.75 -14.80 30.96
CA LEU A 1053 11.78 -15.64 31.66
C LEU A 1053 12.00 -17.11 31.29
N THR A 1054 12.32 -17.96 32.27
CA THR A 1054 12.57 -19.39 32.08
C THR A 1054 11.55 -20.21 32.87
N ALA A 1055 10.54 -20.75 32.19
CA ALA A 1055 9.60 -21.70 32.78
C ALA A 1055 10.17 -23.12 32.67
N PHE A 1056 10.64 -23.67 33.79
CA PHE A 1056 11.20 -25.03 33.83
C PHE A 1056 10.12 -26.12 33.70
N ASN A 1057 8.93 -25.82 34.21
CA ASN A 1057 7.72 -26.64 34.12
C ASN A 1057 6.48 -25.77 34.45
N ASP A 1058 5.36 -26.44 34.71
CA ASP A 1058 4.08 -25.86 35.08
C ASP A 1058 4.02 -25.28 36.50
N SER A 1059 4.86 -25.76 37.43
CA SER A 1059 4.93 -25.25 38.81
C SER A 1059 6.08 -24.27 39.09
N HIS A 1060 7.12 -24.21 38.25
CA HIS A 1060 8.34 -23.40 38.47
C HIS A 1060 8.68 -22.44 37.32
N LEU A 1061 8.62 -21.13 37.61
CA LEU A 1061 9.12 -20.03 36.76
C LEU A 1061 10.32 -19.34 37.43
N LEU A 1062 11.34 -19.03 36.64
CA LEU A 1062 12.44 -18.13 36.97
C LEU A 1062 12.36 -16.86 36.11
N PHE A 1063 12.54 -15.72 36.74
CA PHE A 1063 12.73 -14.42 36.11
C PHE A 1063 14.14 -13.91 36.42
N GLU A 1064 14.85 -13.41 35.41
CA GLU A 1064 16.18 -12.82 35.53
C GLU A 1064 16.24 -11.47 34.83
N TYR A 1065 16.83 -10.47 35.48
CA TYR A 1065 17.26 -9.21 34.86
C TYR A 1065 18.77 -9.25 34.62
N LYS A 1066 19.18 -9.03 33.36
CA LYS A 1066 20.56 -9.11 32.89
C LYS A 1066 21.02 -7.74 32.37
N LYS A 1067 22.25 -7.32 32.67
CA LYS A 1067 22.79 -6.06 32.13
C LYS A 1067 23.33 -6.24 30.72
N SER A 1068 23.05 -5.30 29.82
CA SER A 1068 23.48 -5.35 28.42
C SER A 1068 25.00 -5.20 28.24
N ARG A 1069 25.68 -4.56 29.20
CA ARG A 1069 27.14 -4.34 29.16
C ARG A 1069 27.99 -5.60 29.34
N ASP A 1070 27.45 -6.63 30.01
CA ASP A 1070 28.20 -7.82 30.44
C ASP A 1070 27.42 -9.16 30.41
N GLY A 1071 26.11 -9.12 30.13
CA GLY A 1071 25.25 -10.30 30.03
C GLY A 1071 24.90 -10.95 31.38
N SER A 1072 25.39 -10.41 32.50
CA SER A 1072 25.28 -11.03 33.81
C SER A 1072 23.98 -10.67 34.54
N VAL A 1073 23.48 -11.62 35.36
CA VAL A 1073 22.22 -11.46 36.11
C VAL A 1073 22.44 -10.55 37.32
N HIS A 1074 21.68 -9.46 37.39
CA HIS A 1074 21.79 -8.41 38.40
C HIS A 1074 20.58 -8.29 39.33
N ASP A 1075 19.47 -8.94 38.99
CA ASP A 1075 18.34 -9.24 39.88
C ASP A 1075 17.61 -10.48 39.35
N SER A 1076 16.95 -11.24 40.24
CA SER A 1076 16.16 -12.40 39.85
C SER A 1076 15.14 -12.77 40.92
N PHE A 1077 14.10 -13.50 40.51
CA PHE A 1077 13.16 -14.14 41.40
C PHE A 1077 12.58 -15.42 40.80
N THR A 1078 12.01 -16.26 41.65
CA THR A 1078 11.31 -17.48 41.26
C THR A 1078 9.87 -17.49 41.78
N ILE A 1079 8.97 -18.12 41.04
CA ILE A 1079 7.61 -18.46 41.47
C ILE A 1079 7.50 -19.98 41.47
N THR A 1080 7.18 -20.56 42.62
CA THR A 1080 6.99 -22.01 42.82
C THR A 1080 5.60 -22.28 43.42
N ARG A 1081 4.66 -22.79 42.62
CA ARG A 1081 3.26 -22.97 43.02
C ARG A 1081 2.58 -24.03 42.17
N ASP A 1082 1.47 -24.59 42.63
CA ASP A 1082 0.68 -25.54 41.85
C ASP A 1082 -0.57 -24.89 41.24
N TYR A 1083 -1.24 -25.57 40.31
CA TYR A 1083 -2.52 -25.12 39.74
C TYR A 1083 -3.59 -24.81 40.81
N ARG A 1084 -3.61 -25.55 41.94
CA ARG A 1084 -4.46 -25.27 43.11
C ARG A 1084 -4.26 -23.87 43.69
N ASP A 1085 -3.06 -23.30 43.62
CA ASP A 1085 -2.73 -21.98 44.14
C ASP A 1085 -3.19 -20.86 43.19
N ILE A 1086 -3.27 -21.18 41.90
CA ILE A 1086 -3.92 -20.33 40.89
C ILE A 1086 -5.44 -20.36 41.10
N LEU A 1087 -6.03 -21.51 41.46
CA LEU A 1087 -7.46 -21.64 41.77
C LEU A 1087 -7.89 -21.04 43.12
N ALA A 1088 -7.02 -21.04 44.14
CA ALA A 1088 -7.34 -20.55 45.49
C ALA A 1088 -7.88 -19.10 45.50
N CYS A 1089 -8.83 -18.79 46.37
CA CYS A 1089 -9.37 -17.44 46.49
C CYS A 1089 -8.34 -16.45 47.02
N THR A 1090 -8.39 -15.21 46.52
CA THR A 1090 -7.55 -14.08 46.94
C THR A 1090 -8.42 -12.84 47.14
N ILE A 1091 -7.84 -11.72 47.60
CA ILE A 1091 -8.56 -10.44 47.72
C ILE A 1091 -9.15 -10.08 46.36
N ASP A 1092 -10.43 -9.69 46.36
CA ASP A 1092 -11.29 -9.40 45.20
C ASP A 1092 -11.36 -10.49 44.11
N ARG A 1093 -10.99 -11.72 44.46
CA ARG A 1093 -11.13 -12.89 43.58
C ARG A 1093 -11.45 -14.16 44.35
N CYS A 1094 -12.73 -14.38 44.61
CA CYS A 1094 -13.27 -15.68 44.96
C CYS A 1094 -14.48 -15.96 44.05
N PRO A 1095 -14.48 -17.04 43.24
CA PRO A 1095 -15.61 -17.36 42.38
C PRO A 1095 -16.90 -17.58 43.17
N ASP A 1096 -18.05 -17.26 42.57
CA ASP A 1096 -19.36 -17.51 43.18
C ASP A 1096 -19.52 -18.99 43.56
N THR A 1097 -19.97 -19.22 44.79
CA THR A 1097 -20.20 -20.57 45.32
C THR A 1097 -21.67 -20.76 45.64
N THR A 1098 -22.21 -21.93 45.27
CA THR A 1098 -23.56 -22.32 45.66
C THR A 1098 -23.54 -23.04 47.01
N LEU A 1099 -24.56 -22.80 47.83
CA LEU A 1099 -24.80 -23.52 49.09
C LEU A 1099 -25.55 -24.86 48.89
N ALA A 1100 -25.81 -25.26 47.64
CA ALA A 1100 -26.44 -26.53 47.32
C ALA A 1100 -25.55 -27.72 47.74
N GLN A 1101 -26.15 -28.68 48.46
CA GLN A 1101 -25.56 -29.96 48.86
C GLN A 1101 -25.94 -31.07 47.88
#